data_AF-A0A5B9MP49-F1
#
_entry.id   AF-A0A5B9MP49-F1
#
_cell.length_a   1.000
_cell.length_b   1.000
_cell.length_c   1.000
_cell.angle_alpha   90.00
_cell.angle_beta   90.00
_cell.angle_gamma   90.00
#
_symmetry.space_group_name_H-M   'P 1'
#
loop_
_entity.id
_entity.type
_entity.pdbx_description
1 polymer ?
#
loop_
_entity_poly.entity_id
_entity_poly.type
_entity_poly.pdbx_seq_one_letter_code
_entity_poly.pdbx_strand_id
1 'polypeptide(L)'
;MASSAARDTSSARETIYQAISAIRLVDPHTHINPHTPASSTLADILGYHYYTELVHSAGMPRQEIEEPGIGPRELVRRMVHGLGNITNTANYHWLLQICREFFDFNDDAITPDNWESLYDAAEEKMNGAGWAQTVLDQSNVEAVFLTNDFDDELEGFDSSTYIPCLRTDDLVFHLAKPEVRGRLERCSGVPLDGTLGSLRAALEQRFEHFVSHGARACAISIPPTFQPTMVDDGAAQNALDHVLRHDTGSEDAQRDALSRRVFWTLAELCDQYGLPFDLMIGVNRGVYPSGVYQGQDLYDSRVSLIQYKELFNAFPKVKFPVSVLASVTNQELVSYSWIFPNVLTNGHWWYSNTPSFIHRDAAARLEAVPRNKQIAYYSDAYKLEFVLPKFDMYRRILSRVLADEFVGENGWSEEKAIQLGRQVLRGNVDEVFRSPLIEADSIDDSNDAAASPIVVATSGGGDELGLSDDDSELSAFLASDSDAGDDQDGFATVTDDSDRTVGSESFGTVDPLAETVAASDDELGFLDPIPTAEEIDAAEVADVVLEDASRDFDATAMEAEIDPSPLDVGDLLGEQGDNPPGPDTPGSSIHLLAADGEFTPDSDSMKLKPDPMTGELHFPVGEDDGGDEDEGGFGAGVFDKS
;
A
#
# COMPACT_ATOMS: atom_id res chain seq x y z
N MET A 1 -9.57 41.42 -2.71
CA MET A 1 -9.67 40.00 -2.32
C MET A 1 -11.01 39.84 -1.63
N ALA A 2 -12.00 39.26 -2.30
CA ALA A 2 -13.31 39.05 -1.70
C ALA A 2 -13.19 37.85 -0.75
N SER A 3 -13.61 38.07 0.50
CA SER A 3 -13.86 37.03 1.49
C SER A 3 -14.73 35.95 0.86
N SER A 4 -14.11 34.81 0.51
CA SER A 4 -14.82 33.62 0.07
C SER A 4 -15.45 33.01 1.31
N ALA A 5 -16.73 33.30 1.56
CA ALA A 5 -17.54 32.44 2.40
C ALA A 5 -17.29 31.00 1.94
N ALA A 6 -16.86 30.13 2.86
CA ALA A 6 -16.62 28.71 2.56
C ALA A 6 -17.82 28.19 1.78
N ARG A 7 -17.63 27.91 0.48
CA ARG A 7 -18.69 27.37 -0.36
C ARG A 7 -19.08 26.05 0.27
N ASP A 8 -20.37 25.85 0.52
CA ASP A 8 -20.86 24.55 0.97
C ASP A 8 -20.65 23.54 -0.16
N THR A 9 -19.63 22.69 -0.01
CA THR A 9 -19.26 21.66 -0.98
C THR A 9 -19.92 20.32 -0.69
N SER A 10 -20.82 20.22 0.30
CA SER A 10 -21.45 18.95 0.70
C SER A 10 -22.17 18.25 -0.46
N SER A 11 -22.94 19.00 -1.25
CA SER A 11 -23.62 18.48 -2.45
C SER A 11 -22.64 18.01 -3.53
N ALA A 12 -21.51 18.72 -3.69
CA ALA A 12 -20.48 18.35 -4.67
C ALA A 12 -19.73 17.09 -4.23
N ARG A 13 -19.42 16.96 -2.93
CA ARG A 13 -18.80 15.75 -2.35
C ARG A 13 -19.64 14.51 -2.64
N GLU A 14 -20.94 14.59 -2.40
CA GLU A 14 -21.86 13.47 -2.63
C GLU A 14 -21.95 13.13 -4.12
N THR A 15 -22.13 14.14 -4.98
CA THR A 15 -22.23 13.93 -6.43
C THR A 15 -20.95 13.31 -7.01
N ILE A 16 -19.79 13.80 -6.59
CA ILE A 16 -18.49 13.26 -6.99
C ILE A 16 -18.33 11.82 -6.48
N TYR A 17 -18.63 11.57 -5.19
CA TYR A 17 -18.56 10.24 -4.60
C TYR A 17 -19.41 9.22 -5.37
N GLN A 18 -20.69 9.54 -5.63
CA GLN A 18 -21.58 8.65 -6.38
C GLN A 18 -21.03 8.35 -7.78
N ALA A 19 -20.52 9.37 -8.48
CA ALA A 19 -19.96 9.20 -9.81
C ALA A 19 -18.68 8.35 -9.83
N ILE A 20 -17.77 8.51 -8.86
CA ILE A 20 -16.54 7.72 -8.79
C ILE A 20 -16.75 6.31 -8.23
N SER A 21 -17.76 6.11 -7.38
CA SER A 21 -18.14 4.78 -6.88
C SER A 21 -18.74 3.90 -7.97
N ALA A 22 -19.38 4.49 -8.98
CA ALA A 22 -19.86 3.78 -10.16
C ALA A 22 -18.75 3.31 -11.12
N ILE A 23 -17.50 3.74 -10.92
CA ILE A 23 -16.38 3.32 -11.77
C ILE A 23 -16.02 1.88 -11.45
N ARG A 24 -16.10 1.01 -12.46
CA ARG A 24 -15.56 -0.34 -12.36
C ARG A 24 -14.04 -0.29 -12.33
N LEU A 25 -13.44 -0.84 -11.29
CA LEU A 25 -12.01 -0.71 -11.00
C LEU A 25 -11.19 -1.87 -11.56
N VAL A 26 -9.90 -1.61 -11.78
CA VAL A 26 -8.87 -2.65 -11.85
C VAL A 26 -7.94 -2.35 -10.69
N ASP A 27 -7.79 -3.29 -9.76
CA ASP A 27 -6.91 -3.12 -8.61
C ASP A 27 -5.46 -3.40 -9.02
N PRO A 28 -4.56 -2.40 -9.06
CA PRO A 28 -3.24 -2.58 -9.66
C PRO A 28 -2.23 -3.27 -8.73
N HIS A 29 -2.59 -3.60 -7.48
CA HIS A 29 -1.70 -4.34 -6.58
C HIS A 29 -2.45 -5.07 -5.45
N THR A 30 -2.32 -6.40 -5.41
CA THR A 30 -2.86 -7.28 -4.34
C THR A 30 -1.92 -8.46 -4.05
N HIS A 31 -2.22 -9.18 -2.98
CA HIS A 31 -1.60 -10.46 -2.60
C HIS A 31 -2.61 -11.62 -2.64
N ILE A 32 -3.64 -11.50 -3.49
CA ILE A 32 -4.68 -12.51 -3.63
C ILE A 32 -4.08 -13.80 -4.20
N ASN A 33 -4.40 -14.95 -3.58
CA ASN A 33 -4.14 -16.25 -4.19
C ASN A 33 -5.26 -16.56 -5.20
N PRO A 34 -4.98 -16.67 -6.51
CA PRO A 34 -6.02 -16.81 -7.53
C PRO A 34 -6.80 -18.15 -7.45
N HIS A 35 -6.25 -19.16 -6.77
CA HIS A 35 -6.92 -20.44 -6.53
C HIS A 35 -7.88 -20.42 -5.34
N THR A 36 -7.64 -19.52 -4.39
CA THR A 36 -8.51 -19.32 -3.21
C THR A 36 -8.72 -17.83 -2.94
N PRO A 37 -9.30 -17.08 -3.90
CA PRO A 37 -9.21 -15.63 -3.91
C PRO A 37 -10.13 -14.95 -2.90
N ALA A 38 -11.26 -15.59 -2.57
CA ALA A 38 -12.18 -15.13 -1.54
C ALA A 38 -12.00 -15.91 -0.23
N SER A 39 -12.58 -15.39 0.84
CA SER A 39 -12.63 -16.06 2.13
C SER A 39 -13.59 -17.26 2.10
N SER A 40 -13.32 -18.24 2.94
CA SER A 40 -14.12 -19.45 3.18
C SER A 40 -14.83 -19.41 4.52
N THR A 41 -14.21 -18.76 5.52
CA THR A 41 -14.77 -18.54 6.85
C THR A 41 -14.43 -17.14 7.35
N LEU A 42 -15.12 -16.69 8.40
CA LEU A 42 -14.82 -15.39 9.01
C LEU A 42 -13.40 -15.35 9.62
N ALA A 43 -12.77 -16.50 9.85
CA ALA A 43 -11.38 -16.60 10.28
C ALA A 43 -10.39 -16.12 9.22
N ASP A 44 -10.70 -16.25 7.92
CA ASP A 44 -9.84 -15.72 6.85
C ASP A 44 -9.82 -14.18 6.84
N ILE A 45 -10.86 -13.56 7.41
CA ILE A 45 -10.98 -12.11 7.55
C ILE A 45 -10.37 -11.68 8.88
N LEU A 46 -10.84 -12.23 10.01
CA LEU A 46 -10.39 -11.85 11.35
C LEU A 46 -9.01 -12.37 11.74
N GLY A 47 -8.55 -13.45 11.12
CA GLY A 47 -7.20 -14.00 11.29
C GLY A 47 -6.16 -13.27 10.44
N TYR A 48 -6.59 -12.33 9.59
CA TYR A 48 -5.68 -11.49 8.82
C TYR A 48 -4.94 -10.49 9.72
N HIS A 49 -3.68 -10.20 9.38
CA HIS A 49 -2.75 -9.52 10.29
C HIS A 49 -3.23 -8.14 10.74
N TYR A 50 -4.01 -7.41 9.93
CA TYR A 50 -4.60 -6.13 10.35
C TYR A 50 -5.44 -6.21 11.64
N TYR A 51 -6.02 -7.36 11.95
CA TYR A 51 -6.80 -7.53 13.17
C TYR A 51 -5.99 -8.24 14.25
N THR A 52 -5.25 -9.29 13.91
CA THR A 52 -4.44 -10.03 14.88
C THR A 52 -3.34 -9.14 15.46
N GLU A 53 -2.68 -8.30 14.66
CA GLU A 53 -1.63 -7.38 15.13
C GLU A 53 -2.18 -6.32 16.07
N LEU A 54 -3.37 -5.78 15.78
CA LEU A 54 -4.02 -4.75 16.61
C LEU A 54 -4.58 -5.34 17.91
N VAL A 55 -5.21 -6.51 17.85
CA VAL A 55 -5.71 -7.21 19.05
C VAL A 55 -4.53 -7.65 19.93
N HIS A 56 -3.44 -8.11 19.32
CA HIS A 56 -2.21 -8.42 20.03
C HIS A 56 -1.60 -7.18 20.68
N SER A 57 -1.47 -6.09 19.92
CA SER A 57 -0.99 -4.80 20.41
C SER A 57 -1.85 -4.25 21.57
N ALA A 58 -3.16 -4.52 21.54
CA ALA A 58 -4.09 -4.15 22.60
C ALA A 58 -4.04 -5.08 23.83
N GLY A 59 -3.18 -6.10 23.84
CA GLY A 59 -2.85 -6.89 25.02
C GLY A 59 -3.20 -8.38 24.96
N MET A 60 -3.77 -8.89 23.86
CA MET A 60 -4.00 -10.33 23.71
C MET A 60 -2.67 -11.06 23.39
N PRO A 61 -2.26 -12.09 24.13
CA PRO A 61 -1.02 -12.79 23.84
C PRO A 61 -1.02 -13.47 22.47
N ARG A 62 0.11 -13.45 21.76
CA ARG A 62 0.28 -14.13 20.46
C ARG A 62 -0.10 -15.61 20.56
N GLN A 63 0.29 -16.28 21.65
CA GLN A 63 0.00 -17.70 21.88
C GLN A 63 -1.50 -18.00 21.99
N GLU A 64 -2.33 -17.02 22.34
CA GLU A 64 -3.78 -17.21 22.34
C GLU A 64 -4.37 -17.07 20.93
N ILE A 65 -3.79 -16.20 20.10
CA ILE A 65 -4.23 -15.99 18.71
C ILE A 65 -3.76 -17.14 17.81
N GLU A 66 -2.52 -17.59 17.99
CA GLU A 66 -1.82 -18.51 17.07
C GLU A 66 -1.59 -19.89 17.70
N GLU A 67 -2.46 -20.30 18.63
CA GLU A 67 -2.33 -21.63 19.24
C GLU A 67 -2.41 -22.73 18.16
N PRO A 68 -1.40 -23.63 18.08
CA PRO A 68 -1.40 -24.69 17.08
C PRO A 68 -2.65 -25.59 17.19
N GLY A 69 -3.32 -25.80 16.06
CA GLY A 69 -4.47 -26.72 15.96
C GLY A 69 -5.82 -26.13 16.39
N ILE A 70 -5.91 -24.83 16.68
CA ILE A 70 -7.23 -24.19 16.88
C ILE A 70 -8.03 -24.15 15.58
N GLY A 71 -9.34 -24.40 15.68
CA GLY A 71 -10.23 -24.32 14.54
C GLY A 71 -10.62 -22.87 14.18
N PRO A 72 -11.09 -22.62 12.93
CA PRO A 72 -11.48 -21.28 12.47
C PRO A 72 -12.47 -20.56 13.38
N ARG A 73 -13.53 -21.26 13.82
CA ARG A 73 -14.54 -20.71 14.74
C ARG A 73 -13.96 -20.33 16.10
N GLU A 74 -13.03 -21.13 16.62
CA GLU A 74 -12.38 -20.86 17.90
C GLU A 74 -11.44 -19.65 17.81
N LEU A 75 -10.70 -19.50 16.71
CA LEU A 75 -9.92 -18.30 16.43
C LEU A 75 -10.82 -17.05 16.44
N VAL A 76 -11.95 -17.08 15.72
CA VAL A 76 -12.90 -15.96 15.72
C VAL A 76 -13.42 -15.66 17.12
N ARG A 77 -13.82 -16.69 17.88
CA ARG A 77 -14.28 -16.51 19.28
C ARG A 77 -13.25 -15.76 20.11
N ARG A 78 -11.97 -16.14 20.01
CA ARG A 78 -10.87 -15.48 20.74
C ARG A 78 -10.70 -14.05 20.29
N MET A 79 -10.61 -13.82 18.98
CA MET A 79 -10.44 -12.49 18.39
C MET A 79 -11.54 -11.52 18.82
N VAL A 80 -12.80 -11.96 18.85
CA VAL A 80 -13.96 -11.14 19.27
C VAL A 80 -13.79 -10.56 20.68
N HIS A 81 -13.13 -11.27 21.60
CA HIS A 81 -12.85 -10.73 22.94
C HIS A 81 -11.86 -9.55 22.92
N GLY A 82 -10.99 -9.46 21.91
CA GLY A 82 -10.04 -8.37 21.73
C GLY A 82 -10.59 -7.19 20.92
N LEU A 83 -11.62 -7.40 20.10
CA LEU A 83 -12.13 -6.39 19.14
C LEU A 83 -12.59 -5.09 19.81
N GLY A 84 -13.08 -5.15 21.06
CA GLY A 84 -13.54 -3.97 21.79
C GLY A 84 -12.48 -2.85 21.89
N ASN A 85 -11.20 -3.23 21.95
CA ASN A 85 -10.08 -2.29 22.08
C ASN A 85 -9.66 -1.61 20.76
N ILE A 86 -10.20 -2.05 19.62
CA ILE A 86 -9.78 -1.56 18.30
C ILE A 86 -10.93 -0.91 17.52
N THR A 87 -12.10 -0.74 18.15
CA THR A 87 -13.33 -0.22 17.51
C THR A 87 -13.18 1.17 16.89
N ASN A 88 -12.21 1.96 17.37
CA ASN A 88 -11.89 3.29 16.86
C ASN A 88 -11.01 3.30 15.59
N THR A 89 -10.43 2.16 15.20
CA THR A 89 -9.42 2.07 14.14
C THR A 89 -10.04 2.00 12.74
N ALA A 90 -9.33 2.48 11.71
CA ALA A 90 -9.79 2.36 10.32
C ALA A 90 -9.99 0.89 9.91
N ASN A 91 -9.11 0.00 10.40
CA ASN A 91 -9.17 -1.44 10.15
C ASN A 91 -10.49 -2.05 10.64
N TYR A 92 -10.94 -1.69 11.84
CA TYR A 92 -12.23 -2.15 12.37
C TYR A 92 -13.43 -1.62 11.57
N HIS A 93 -13.34 -0.39 11.04
CA HIS A 93 -14.37 0.12 10.13
C HIS A 93 -14.42 -0.68 8.83
N TRP A 94 -13.27 -1.12 8.29
CA TRP A 94 -13.25 -2.04 7.14
C TRP A 94 -13.92 -3.37 7.46
N LEU A 95 -13.67 -3.93 8.65
CA LEU A 95 -14.29 -5.18 9.10
C LEU A 95 -15.82 -5.06 9.13
N LEU A 96 -16.33 -4.02 9.78
CA LEU A 96 -17.78 -3.80 9.86
C LEU A 96 -18.41 -3.59 8.49
N GLN A 97 -17.70 -2.89 7.58
CA GLN A 97 -18.18 -2.71 6.22
C GLN A 97 -18.22 -4.04 5.45
N ILE A 98 -17.20 -4.91 5.59
CA ILE A 98 -17.23 -6.27 5.03
C ILE A 98 -18.45 -7.02 5.54
N CYS A 99 -18.67 -7.04 6.86
CA CYS A 99 -19.79 -7.76 7.45
C CYS A 99 -21.16 -7.23 6.98
N ARG A 100 -21.30 -5.90 6.81
CA ARG A 100 -22.52 -5.26 6.31
C ARG A 100 -22.80 -5.59 4.85
N GLU A 101 -21.79 -5.43 4.00
CA GLU A 101 -21.95 -5.58 2.56
C GLU A 101 -22.14 -7.05 2.18
N PHE A 102 -21.34 -7.96 2.76
CA PHE A 102 -21.26 -9.34 2.30
C PHE A 102 -22.06 -10.33 3.15
N PHE A 103 -22.30 -10.04 4.43
CA PHE A 103 -22.82 -11.02 5.41
C PHE A 103 -24.11 -10.57 6.12
N ASP A 104 -24.82 -9.57 5.58
CA ASP A 104 -26.11 -9.07 6.11
C ASP A 104 -26.05 -8.63 7.59
N PHE A 105 -24.89 -8.17 8.06
CA PHE A 105 -24.68 -7.75 9.45
C PHE A 105 -25.15 -6.31 9.68
N ASN A 106 -26.12 -6.09 10.57
CA ASN A 106 -26.74 -4.77 10.77
C ASN A 106 -26.31 -4.05 12.07
N ASP A 107 -25.58 -4.73 12.96
CA ASP A 107 -25.17 -4.13 14.23
C ASP A 107 -24.04 -3.10 14.03
N ASP A 108 -23.84 -2.26 15.05
CA ASP A 108 -22.80 -1.24 15.09
C ASP A 108 -21.44 -1.76 15.56
N ALA A 109 -21.41 -2.95 16.18
CA ALA A 109 -20.20 -3.61 16.64
C ALA A 109 -20.34 -5.15 16.64
N ILE A 110 -19.24 -5.84 16.42
CA ILE A 110 -19.10 -7.28 16.66
C ILE A 110 -18.76 -7.48 18.14
N THR A 111 -19.55 -8.31 18.82
CA THR A 111 -19.53 -8.52 20.27
C THR A 111 -19.60 -10.02 20.61
N PRO A 112 -19.27 -10.41 21.85
CA PRO A 112 -19.46 -11.78 22.31
C PRO A 112 -20.90 -12.32 22.16
N ASP A 113 -21.90 -11.45 22.09
CA ASP A 113 -23.31 -11.84 22.03
C ASP A 113 -23.83 -12.05 20.59
N ASN A 114 -23.15 -11.53 19.56
CA ASN A 114 -23.63 -11.58 18.16
C ASN A 114 -22.68 -12.28 17.18
N TRP A 115 -21.42 -12.52 17.54
CA TRP A 115 -20.42 -13.05 16.60
C TRP A 115 -20.72 -14.46 16.09
N GLU A 116 -21.38 -15.32 16.88
CA GLU A 116 -21.69 -16.69 16.44
C GLU A 116 -22.67 -16.68 15.26
N SER A 117 -23.71 -15.87 15.34
CA SER A 117 -24.68 -15.71 14.25
C SER A 117 -24.05 -15.07 13.02
N LEU A 118 -23.14 -14.11 13.21
CA LEU A 118 -22.34 -13.53 12.12
C LEU A 118 -21.44 -14.59 11.47
N TYR A 119 -20.76 -15.41 12.26
CA TYR A 119 -19.90 -16.48 11.74
C TYR A 119 -20.72 -17.45 10.89
N ASP A 120 -21.88 -17.90 11.39
CA ASP A 120 -22.76 -18.84 10.68
C ASP A 120 -23.24 -18.26 9.35
N ALA A 121 -23.72 -17.00 9.36
CA ALA A 121 -24.20 -16.32 8.16
C ALA A 121 -23.06 -16.10 7.14
N ALA A 122 -21.88 -15.70 7.61
CA ALA A 122 -20.72 -15.48 6.76
C ALA A 122 -20.27 -16.79 6.11
N GLU A 123 -20.16 -17.88 6.89
CA GLU A 123 -19.77 -19.21 6.41
C GLU A 123 -20.80 -19.76 5.39
N GLU A 124 -22.10 -19.55 5.60
CA GLU A 124 -23.14 -19.93 4.62
C GLU A 124 -22.95 -19.19 3.28
N LYS A 125 -22.70 -17.87 3.32
CA LYS A 125 -22.51 -17.04 2.12
C LYS A 125 -21.22 -17.41 1.37
N MET A 126 -20.11 -17.56 2.10
CA MET A 126 -18.80 -17.87 1.54
C MET A 126 -18.73 -19.26 0.89
N ASN A 127 -19.48 -20.23 1.40
CA ASN A 127 -19.60 -21.55 0.80
C ASN A 127 -20.56 -21.61 -0.40
N GLY A 128 -21.20 -20.49 -0.76
CA GLY A 128 -22.01 -20.36 -1.95
C GLY A 128 -21.20 -20.55 -3.23
N ALA A 129 -21.79 -21.23 -4.22
CA ALA A 129 -21.15 -21.40 -5.53
C ALA A 129 -20.89 -20.03 -6.18
N GLY A 130 -19.66 -19.81 -6.64
CA GLY A 130 -19.27 -18.56 -7.29
C GLY A 130 -19.07 -17.38 -6.34
N TRP A 131 -18.85 -17.61 -5.04
CA TRP A 131 -18.64 -16.55 -4.04
C TRP A 131 -17.62 -15.50 -4.47
N ALA A 132 -16.46 -15.90 -5.00
CA ALA A 132 -15.45 -14.96 -5.50
C ALA A 132 -15.98 -14.01 -6.59
N GLN A 133 -16.81 -14.51 -7.51
CA GLN A 133 -17.42 -13.68 -8.54
C GLN A 133 -18.43 -12.70 -7.93
N THR A 134 -19.23 -13.16 -6.97
CA THR A 134 -20.16 -12.30 -6.21
C THR A 134 -19.40 -11.16 -5.52
N VAL A 135 -18.26 -11.45 -4.87
CA VAL A 135 -17.44 -10.44 -4.20
C VAL A 135 -16.88 -9.44 -5.21
N LEU A 136 -16.35 -9.90 -6.35
CA LEU A 136 -15.86 -9.01 -7.43
C LEU A 136 -16.95 -8.08 -7.96
N ASP A 137 -18.13 -8.64 -8.27
CA ASP A 137 -19.25 -7.90 -8.83
C ASP A 137 -19.78 -6.86 -7.84
N GLN A 138 -19.98 -7.24 -6.57
CA GLN A 138 -20.43 -6.33 -5.53
C GLN A 138 -19.38 -5.26 -5.17
N SER A 139 -18.09 -5.59 -5.30
CA SER A 139 -17.00 -4.62 -5.15
C SER A 139 -16.86 -3.66 -6.33
N ASN A 140 -17.60 -3.89 -7.42
CA ASN A 140 -17.46 -3.19 -8.70
C ASN A 140 -16.00 -3.27 -9.24
N VAL A 141 -15.41 -4.46 -9.18
CA VAL A 141 -14.04 -4.74 -9.63
C VAL A 141 -14.09 -5.61 -10.90
N GLU A 142 -13.27 -5.27 -11.88
CA GLU A 142 -13.11 -6.00 -13.14
C GLU A 142 -12.01 -7.04 -13.05
N ALA A 143 -10.86 -6.63 -12.52
CA ALA A 143 -9.67 -7.45 -12.40
C ALA A 143 -8.82 -6.98 -11.21
N VAL A 144 -7.97 -7.88 -10.72
CA VAL A 144 -7.01 -7.61 -9.66
C VAL A 144 -5.62 -8.05 -10.11
N PHE A 145 -4.62 -7.24 -9.84
CA PHE A 145 -3.22 -7.60 -10.04
C PHE A 145 -2.76 -8.45 -8.87
N LEU A 146 -2.12 -9.56 -9.19
CA LEU A 146 -1.50 -10.46 -8.22
C LEU A 146 -0.07 -10.00 -7.92
N THR A 147 0.54 -10.58 -6.89
CA THR A 147 1.97 -10.48 -6.61
C THR A 147 2.51 -11.91 -6.49
N ASN A 148 2.76 -12.54 -7.63
CA ASN A 148 3.13 -13.95 -7.70
C ASN A 148 4.61 -14.13 -7.35
N ASP A 149 4.91 -15.18 -6.60
CA ASP A 149 6.28 -15.61 -6.41
C ASP A 149 6.95 -15.91 -7.75
N PHE A 150 8.26 -15.69 -7.83
CA PHE A 150 8.98 -15.79 -9.08
C PHE A 150 8.91 -17.19 -9.71
N ASP A 151 8.59 -18.25 -8.97
CA ASP A 151 8.46 -19.64 -9.43
C ASP A 151 7.01 -20.12 -9.57
N ASP A 152 6.03 -19.22 -9.51
CA ASP A 152 4.63 -19.56 -9.82
C ASP A 152 4.50 -20.06 -11.28
N GLU A 153 3.70 -21.11 -11.47
CA GLU A 153 3.41 -21.70 -12.78
C GLU A 153 2.44 -20.83 -13.59
N LEU A 154 1.66 -19.96 -12.93
CA LEU A 154 0.68 -19.05 -13.55
C LEU A 154 -0.44 -19.78 -14.33
N GLU A 155 -0.76 -21.00 -13.91
CA GLU A 155 -1.81 -21.84 -14.49
C GLU A 155 -3.02 -21.96 -13.58
N GLY A 156 -4.16 -22.42 -14.11
CA GLY A 156 -5.33 -22.77 -13.28
C GLY A 156 -6.18 -21.59 -12.82
N PHE A 157 -5.97 -20.39 -13.39
CA PHE A 157 -6.83 -19.21 -13.22
C PHE A 157 -6.89 -18.38 -14.50
N ASP A 158 -7.85 -17.47 -14.58
CA ASP A 158 -7.99 -16.54 -15.71
C ASP A 158 -7.08 -15.31 -15.50
N SER A 159 -6.00 -15.22 -16.27
CA SER A 159 -5.04 -14.11 -16.18
C SER A 159 -5.56 -12.76 -16.69
N SER A 160 -6.78 -12.71 -17.24
CA SER A 160 -7.47 -11.45 -17.53
C SER A 160 -8.19 -10.87 -16.30
N THR A 161 -8.61 -11.73 -15.36
CA THR A 161 -9.23 -11.35 -14.09
C THR A 161 -8.20 -11.24 -12.97
N TYR A 162 -7.29 -12.22 -12.88
CA TYR A 162 -6.21 -12.26 -11.89
C TYR A 162 -4.87 -12.04 -12.61
N ILE A 163 -4.49 -10.78 -12.77
CA ILE A 163 -3.41 -10.35 -13.66
C ILE A 163 -2.06 -10.61 -12.96
N PRO A 164 -1.15 -11.42 -13.53
CA PRO A 164 0.12 -11.72 -12.88
C PRO A 164 1.04 -10.49 -12.74
N CYS A 165 1.78 -10.43 -11.63
CA CYS A 165 2.95 -9.55 -11.49
C CYS A 165 4.10 -10.33 -10.87
N LEU A 166 5.30 -10.10 -11.39
CA LEU A 166 6.50 -10.77 -10.90
C LEU A 166 6.98 -10.12 -9.60
N ARG A 167 6.83 -10.82 -8.48
CA ARG A 167 7.47 -10.47 -7.20
C ARG A 167 8.96 -10.76 -7.30
N THR A 168 9.79 -9.79 -6.91
CA THR A 168 11.25 -9.89 -7.08
C THR A 168 12.06 -9.86 -5.79
N ASP A 169 11.41 -9.74 -4.63
CA ASP A 169 12.04 -9.64 -3.31
C ASP A 169 13.04 -10.77 -3.04
N ASP A 170 12.64 -12.03 -3.26
CA ASP A 170 13.50 -13.20 -3.06
C ASP A 170 14.73 -13.18 -3.96
N LEU A 171 14.55 -12.80 -5.23
CA LEU A 171 15.63 -12.74 -6.21
C LEU A 171 16.64 -11.65 -5.86
N VAL A 172 16.18 -10.52 -5.32
CA VAL A 172 17.07 -9.41 -4.96
C VAL A 172 17.75 -9.64 -3.62
N PHE A 173 17.01 -10.04 -2.58
CA PHE A 173 17.52 -10.02 -1.20
C PHE A 173 17.85 -11.40 -0.63
N HIS A 174 17.43 -12.47 -1.29
CA HIS A 174 17.49 -13.82 -0.72
C HIS A 174 18.23 -14.86 -1.56
N LEU A 175 18.98 -14.47 -2.60
CA LEU A 175 19.86 -15.41 -3.34
C LEU A 175 20.98 -16.04 -2.49
N ALA A 176 21.28 -15.51 -1.31
CA ALA A 176 22.17 -16.17 -0.35
C ALA A 176 21.60 -17.49 0.18
N LYS A 177 20.28 -17.66 0.14
CA LYS A 177 19.58 -18.87 0.54
C LYS A 177 19.65 -19.94 -0.56
N PRO A 178 20.20 -21.15 -0.29
CA PRO A 178 20.29 -22.22 -1.28
C PRO A 178 18.94 -22.62 -1.88
N GLU A 179 17.88 -22.59 -1.07
CA GLU A 179 16.51 -22.91 -1.49
C GLU A 179 15.97 -21.95 -2.55
N VAL A 180 16.29 -20.64 -2.47
CA VAL A 180 15.88 -19.64 -3.47
C VAL A 180 16.60 -19.91 -4.79
N ARG A 181 17.91 -20.18 -4.75
CA ARG A 181 18.68 -20.53 -5.95
C ARG A 181 18.18 -21.82 -6.59
N GLY A 182 17.87 -22.84 -5.77
CA GLY A 182 17.31 -24.10 -6.24
C GLY A 182 15.89 -23.98 -6.81
N ARG A 183 15.06 -23.06 -6.29
CA ARG A 183 13.77 -22.69 -6.91
C ARG A 183 14.01 -22.04 -8.27
N LEU A 184 14.90 -21.04 -8.35
CA LEU A 184 15.22 -20.33 -9.60
C LEU A 184 15.76 -21.27 -10.69
N GLU A 185 16.70 -22.16 -10.38
CA GLU A 185 17.21 -23.15 -11.34
C GLU A 185 16.09 -24.07 -11.85
N ARG A 186 15.23 -24.56 -10.96
CA ARG A 186 14.14 -25.48 -11.32
C ARG A 186 13.11 -24.80 -12.21
N CYS A 187 12.61 -23.63 -11.82
CA CYS A 187 11.54 -22.96 -12.55
C CYS A 187 12.04 -22.31 -13.85
N SER A 188 13.30 -21.87 -13.91
CA SER A 188 13.88 -21.32 -15.15
C SER A 188 14.38 -22.38 -16.12
N GLY A 189 14.72 -23.58 -15.63
CA GLY A 189 15.41 -24.60 -16.43
C GLY A 189 16.83 -24.20 -16.83
N VAL A 190 17.36 -23.09 -16.31
CA VAL A 190 18.71 -22.59 -16.58
C VAL A 190 19.63 -23.00 -15.43
N PRO A 191 20.68 -23.80 -15.68
CA PRO A 191 21.67 -24.12 -14.65
C PRO A 191 22.44 -22.86 -14.22
N LEU A 192 22.54 -22.60 -12.91
CA LEU A 192 23.34 -21.53 -12.35
C LEU A 192 24.79 -22.01 -12.19
N ASP A 193 25.60 -21.78 -13.23
CA ASP A 193 27.01 -22.23 -13.29
C ASP A 193 27.98 -21.34 -12.49
N GLY A 194 27.45 -20.40 -11.72
CA GLY A 194 28.20 -19.44 -10.93
C GLY A 194 28.61 -18.18 -11.70
N THR A 195 28.18 -17.99 -12.94
CA THR A 195 28.44 -16.78 -13.71
C THR A 195 27.30 -15.77 -13.64
N LEU A 196 27.61 -14.49 -13.81
CA LEU A 196 26.58 -13.46 -14.02
C LEU A 196 25.73 -13.73 -15.28
N GLY A 197 26.29 -14.41 -16.27
CA GLY A 197 25.59 -14.79 -17.50
C GLY A 197 24.47 -15.80 -17.26
N SER A 198 24.75 -16.87 -16.51
CA SER A 198 23.70 -17.85 -16.16
C SER A 198 22.63 -17.24 -15.27
N LEU A 199 23.02 -16.37 -14.32
CA LEU A 199 22.08 -15.67 -13.46
C LEU A 199 21.15 -14.76 -14.27
N ARG A 200 21.70 -13.95 -15.20
CA ARG A 200 20.88 -13.13 -16.09
C ARG A 200 19.92 -13.99 -16.91
N ALA A 201 20.41 -15.07 -17.52
CA ALA A 201 19.58 -15.95 -18.35
C ALA A 201 18.42 -16.59 -17.56
N ALA A 202 18.67 -16.99 -16.31
CA ALA A 202 17.61 -17.51 -15.43
C ALA A 202 16.55 -16.44 -15.11
N LEU A 203 16.99 -15.20 -14.81
CA LEU A 203 16.08 -14.08 -14.56
C LEU A 203 15.28 -13.70 -15.82
N GLU A 204 15.93 -13.64 -16.97
CA GLU A 204 15.29 -13.34 -18.26
C GLU A 204 14.22 -14.38 -18.62
N GLN A 205 14.50 -15.67 -18.38
CA GLN A 205 13.51 -16.72 -18.58
C GLN A 205 12.26 -16.50 -17.73
N ARG A 206 12.40 -16.00 -16.48
CA ARG A 206 11.22 -15.67 -15.66
C ARG A 206 10.41 -14.52 -16.26
N PHE A 207 11.05 -13.53 -16.89
CA PHE A 207 10.30 -12.51 -17.65
C PHE A 207 9.56 -13.12 -18.84
N GLU A 208 10.18 -14.01 -19.60
CA GLU A 208 9.52 -14.72 -20.72
C GLU A 208 8.29 -15.50 -20.23
N HIS A 209 8.43 -16.23 -19.13
CA HIS A 209 7.33 -16.97 -18.50
C HIS A 209 6.20 -16.03 -18.09
N PHE A 210 6.49 -14.99 -17.31
CA PHE A 210 5.47 -14.07 -16.82
C PHE A 210 4.77 -13.30 -17.94
N VAL A 211 5.53 -12.77 -18.91
CA VAL A 211 4.96 -12.01 -20.03
C VAL A 211 4.09 -12.90 -20.92
N SER A 212 4.50 -14.15 -21.19
CA SER A 212 3.68 -15.09 -21.97
C SER A 212 2.37 -15.48 -21.28
N HIS A 213 2.29 -15.35 -19.96
CA HIS A 213 1.07 -15.56 -19.16
C HIS A 213 0.29 -14.27 -18.87
N GLY A 214 0.68 -13.16 -19.51
CA GLY A 214 -0.07 -11.90 -19.45
C GLY A 214 0.31 -10.97 -18.30
N ALA A 215 1.48 -11.16 -17.69
CA ALA A 215 1.97 -10.28 -16.63
C ALA A 215 2.10 -8.83 -17.10
N ARG A 216 1.86 -7.90 -16.17
CA ARG A 216 1.82 -6.45 -16.48
C ARG A 216 2.69 -5.57 -15.60
N ALA A 217 3.39 -6.14 -14.63
CA ALA A 217 4.36 -5.42 -13.80
C ALA A 217 5.37 -6.37 -13.15
N CYS A 218 6.46 -5.78 -12.65
CA CYS A 218 7.26 -6.34 -11.56
C CYS A 218 6.98 -5.56 -10.28
N ALA A 219 7.15 -6.18 -9.12
CA ALA A 219 7.00 -5.51 -7.82
C ALA A 219 8.09 -5.93 -6.83
N ILE A 220 8.42 -5.02 -5.91
CA ILE A 220 9.41 -5.25 -4.85
C ILE A 220 9.18 -4.36 -3.63
N SER A 221 9.34 -4.93 -2.44
CA SER A 221 9.47 -4.16 -1.20
C SER A 221 10.94 -3.92 -0.86
N ILE A 222 11.30 -2.67 -0.56
CA ILE A 222 12.70 -2.24 -0.46
C ILE A 222 12.99 -1.66 0.92
N PRO A 223 14.06 -2.11 1.61
CA PRO A 223 14.44 -1.54 2.89
C PRO A 223 15.00 -0.11 2.74
N PRO A 224 14.89 0.73 3.78
CA PRO A 224 15.28 2.14 3.71
C PRO A 224 16.78 2.35 3.43
N THR A 225 17.60 1.32 3.69
CA THR A 225 19.06 1.32 3.49
C THR A 225 19.49 0.99 2.06
N PHE A 226 18.59 0.47 1.21
CA PHE A 226 18.96 0.02 -0.13
C PHE A 226 19.18 1.21 -1.09
N GLN A 227 20.24 1.13 -1.89
CA GLN A 227 20.59 2.16 -2.87
C GLN A 227 20.89 1.51 -4.23
N PRO A 228 19.99 1.61 -5.22
CA PRO A 228 20.17 0.95 -6.52
C PRO A 228 21.21 1.68 -7.37
N THR A 229 22.48 1.41 -7.07
CA THR A 229 23.65 1.88 -7.80
C THR A 229 24.17 0.76 -8.70
N MET A 230 24.70 1.11 -9.86
CA MET A 230 25.23 0.11 -10.80
C MET A 230 26.49 -0.54 -10.21
N VAL A 231 26.54 -1.87 -10.23
CA VAL A 231 27.70 -2.67 -9.79
C VAL A 231 28.37 -3.27 -11.02
N ASP A 232 29.65 -2.96 -11.22
CA ASP A 232 30.43 -3.47 -12.36
C ASP A 232 30.56 -5.00 -12.33
N ASP A 233 30.76 -5.61 -13.50
CA ASP A 233 30.77 -7.07 -13.65
C ASP A 233 31.85 -7.75 -12.79
N GLY A 234 33.00 -7.10 -12.55
CA GLY A 234 34.06 -7.68 -11.72
C GLY A 234 33.67 -7.73 -10.25
N ALA A 235 33.16 -6.62 -9.71
CA ALA A 235 32.64 -6.57 -8.34
C ALA A 235 31.43 -7.48 -8.15
N ALA A 236 30.49 -7.50 -9.09
CA ALA A 236 29.31 -8.35 -9.05
C ALA A 236 29.66 -9.84 -9.12
N GLN A 237 30.63 -10.24 -9.96
CA GLN A 237 31.08 -11.63 -10.03
C GLN A 237 31.76 -12.05 -8.73
N ASN A 238 32.58 -11.18 -8.11
CA ASN A 238 33.17 -11.46 -6.80
C ASN A 238 32.10 -11.64 -5.71
N ALA A 239 31.05 -10.82 -5.73
CA ALA A 239 29.92 -10.93 -4.80
C ALA A 239 29.16 -12.25 -4.98
N LEU A 240 28.85 -12.62 -6.24
CA LEU A 240 28.22 -13.90 -6.56
C LEU A 240 29.08 -15.08 -6.09
N ASP A 241 30.37 -15.09 -6.43
CA ASP A 241 31.35 -16.07 -5.98
C ASP A 241 31.39 -16.21 -4.46
N HIS A 242 31.31 -15.10 -3.73
CA HIS A 242 31.30 -15.09 -2.28
C HIS A 242 30.01 -15.71 -1.73
N VAL A 243 28.86 -15.30 -2.28
CA VAL A 243 27.54 -15.77 -1.89
C VAL A 243 27.39 -17.28 -2.10
N LEU A 244 27.88 -17.80 -3.22
CA LEU A 244 27.84 -19.23 -3.52
C LEU A 244 28.77 -20.07 -2.61
N ARG A 245 29.78 -19.46 -1.98
CA ARG A 245 30.69 -20.15 -1.05
C ARG A 245 30.21 -20.14 0.40
N HIS A 246 29.48 -19.10 0.81
CA HIS A 246 29.16 -18.87 2.22
C HIS A 246 27.66 -18.85 2.52
N ASP A 247 26.79 -18.94 1.50
CA ASP A 247 25.34 -18.93 1.65
C ASP A 247 24.86 -17.77 2.54
N THR A 248 24.00 -18.05 3.52
CA THR A 248 23.48 -17.10 4.50
C THR A 248 24.56 -16.55 5.44
N GLY A 249 25.75 -17.18 5.52
CA GLY A 249 26.92 -16.68 6.23
C GLY A 249 27.74 -15.63 5.47
N SER A 250 27.28 -15.19 4.30
CA SER A 250 27.96 -14.17 3.50
C SER A 250 28.02 -12.80 4.19
N GLU A 251 29.12 -12.07 3.97
CA GLU A 251 29.26 -10.69 4.46
C GLU A 251 28.18 -9.77 3.88
N ASP A 252 27.67 -8.84 4.69
CA ASP A 252 26.63 -7.88 4.30
C ASP A 252 26.97 -7.11 3.03
N ALA A 253 28.23 -6.66 2.90
CA ALA A 253 28.68 -5.91 1.74
C ALA A 253 28.61 -6.72 0.43
N GLN A 254 28.85 -8.04 0.50
CA GLN A 254 28.77 -8.93 -0.67
C GLN A 254 27.32 -9.22 -1.03
N ARG A 255 26.46 -9.43 -0.02
CA ARG A 255 25.01 -9.57 -0.24
C ARG A 255 24.43 -8.32 -0.88
N ASP A 256 24.74 -7.15 -0.32
CA ASP A 256 24.28 -5.86 -0.85
C ASP A 256 24.77 -5.61 -2.29
N ALA A 257 26.03 -5.90 -2.61
CA ALA A 257 26.55 -5.77 -3.96
C ALA A 257 25.82 -6.71 -4.96
N LEU A 258 25.53 -7.94 -4.56
CA LEU A 258 24.76 -8.88 -5.37
C LEU A 258 23.30 -8.42 -5.52
N SER A 259 22.65 -7.98 -4.44
CA SER A 259 21.29 -7.43 -4.47
C SER A 259 21.17 -6.26 -5.43
N ARG A 260 22.11 -5.30 -5.37
CA ARG A 260 22.15 -4.17 -6.31
C ARG A 260 22.33 -4.64 -7.75
N ARG A 261 23.20 -5.63 -8.01
CA ARG A 261 23.37 -6.18 -9.36
C ARG A 261 22.08 -6.83 -9.88
N VAL A 262 21.42 -7.65 -9.07
CA VAL A 262 20.20 -8.34 -9.48
C VAL A 262 19.07 -7.35 -9.70
N PHE A 263 18.87 -6.41 -8.78
CA PHE A 263 17.90 -5.32 -8.94
C PHE A 263 18.13 -4.53 -10.24
N TRP A 264 19.38 -4.18 -10.54
CA TRP A 264 19.73 -3.48 -11.78
C TRP A 264 19.42 -4.33 -13.02
N THR A 265 19.72 -5.63 -12.97
CA THR A 265 19.39 -6.59 -14.04
C THR A 265 17.89 -6.70 -14.26
N LEU A 266 17.09 -6.71 -13.20
CA LEU A 266 15.62 -6.71 -13.28
C LEU A 266 15.09 -5.42 -13.91
N ALA A 267 15.69 -4.26 -13.62
CA ALA A 267 15.33 -3.00 -14.27
C ALA A 267 15.68 -3.00 -15.78
N GLU A 268 16.81 -3.60 -16.17
CA GLU A 268 17.15 -3.81 -17.58
C GLU A 268 16.13 -4.72 -18.29
N LEU A 269 15.68 -5.78 -17.61
CA LEU A 269 14.64 -6.66 -18.13
C LEU A 269 13.28 -5.98 -18.20
N CYS A 270 12.92 -5.13 -17.23
CA CYS A 270 11.72 -4.29 -17.31
C CYS A 270 11.75 -3.37 -18.54
N ASP A 271 12.90 -2.77 -18.86
CA ASP A 271 13.07 -1.96 -20.07
C ASP A 271 12.92 -2.81 -21.34
N GLN A 272 13.53 -3.99 -21.36
CA GLN A 272 13.49 -4.93 -22.49
C GLN A 272 12.07 -5.45 -22.78
N TYR A 273 11.30 -5.78 -21.74
CA TYR A 273 9.96 -6.36 -21.84
C TYR A 273 8.83 -5.34 -21.74
N GLY A 274 9.14 -4.05 -21.56
CA GLY A 274 8.15 -2.97 -21.47
C GLY A 274 7.27 -3.04 -20.22
N LEU A 275 7.78 -3.60 -19.12
CA LEU A 275 7.05 -3.71 -17.86
C LEU A 275 7.34 -2.52 -16.93
N PRO A 276 6.33 -1.94 -16.26
CA PRO A 276 6.56 -1.09 -15.10
C PRO A 276 7.15 -1.89 -13.95
N PHE A 277 7.93 -1.22 -13.10
CA PHE A 277 8.54 -1.82 -11.91
C PHE A 277 8.09 -1.06 -10.66
N ASP A 278 7.15 -1.66 -9.93
CA ASP A 278 6.56 -1.11 -8.72
C ASP A 278 7.54 -1.18 -7.56
N LEU A 279 7.80 -0.02 -6.92
CA LEU A 279 8.74 0.11 -5.82
C LEU A 279 8.01 0.49 -4.53
N MET A 280 7.97 -0.44 -3.57
CA MET A 280 7.39 -0.23 -2.25
C MET A 280 8.52 0.06 -1.25
N ILE A 281 8.79 1.34 -1.01
CA ILE A 281 10.02 1.80 -0.36
C ILE A 281 9.81 2.08 1.14
N GLY A 282 10.62 1.46 1.98
CA GLY A 282 10.85 1.86 3.37
C GLY A 282 10.63 0.80 4.45
N VAL A 283 10.38 -0.46 4.11
CA VAL A 283 10.08 -1.51 5.12
C VAL A 283 11.33 -2.08 5.78
N ASN A 284 11.29 -2.27 7.10
CA ASN A 284 12.23 -3.09 7.84
C ASN A 284 11.48 -4.34 8.32
N ARG A 285 11.95 -5.51 7.89
CA ARG A 285 11.35 -6.79 8.26
C ARG A 285 11.76 -7.20 9.69
N GLY A 286 10.85 -7.82 10.44
CA GLY A 286 11.13 -8.43 11.74
C GLY A 286 11.56 -7.47 12.85
N VAL A 287 11.10 -6.20 12.82
CA VAL A 287 11.41 -5.21 13.87
C VAL A 287 10.79 -5.59 15.21
N TYR A 288 9.64 -6.27 15.19
CA TYR A 288 9.02 -6.86 16.36
C TYR A 288 9.01 -8.39 16.29
N PRO A 289 10.10 -9.08 16.69
CA PRO A 289 10.24 -10.54 16.52
C PRO A 289 9.19 -11.37 17.25
N SER A 290 8.63 -10.83 18.33
CA SER A 290 7.59 -11.49 19.14
C SER A 290 6.17 -11.21 18.63
N GLY A 291 6.01 -10.44 17.55
CA GLY A 291 4.71 -10.15 16.95
C GLY A 291 4.05 -11.38 16.34
N VAL A 292 2.78 -11.23 16.00
CA VAL A 292 1.98 -12.21 15.25
C VAL A 292 2.53 -12.38 13.83
N TYR A 293 2.19 -13.48 13.18
CA TYR A 293 2.45 -13.75 11.77
C TYR A 293 2.03 -12.56 10.90
N GLN A 294 2.95 -12.11 10.04
CA GLN A 294 2.85 -10.92 9.18
C GLN A 294 2.69 -9.55 9.92
N GLY A 295 2.64 -9.54 11.26
CA GLY A 295 2.52 -8.33 12.09
C GLY A 295 3.82 -7.96 12.82
N GLN A 296 4.97 -8.18 12.19
CA GLN A 296 6.30 -8.00 12.81
C GLN A 296 7.13 -6.87 12.19
N ASP A 297 6.72 -6.41 11.01
CA ASP A 297 7.50 -5.45 10.22
C ASP A 297 7.18 -4.02 10.64
N LEU A 298 8.15 -3.13 10.55
CA LEU A 298 7.97 -1.69 10.77
C LEU A 298 8.85 -0.93 9.77
N TYR A 299 9.19 0.31 10.08
CA TYR A 299 9.99 1.15 9.19
C TYR A 299 10.86 2.15 9.94
N ASP A 300 11.99 2.48 9.33
CA ASP A 300 12.77 3.67 9.64
C ASP A 300 12.44 4.77 8.61
N SER A 301 11.91 5.90 9.08
CA SER A 301 11.50 7.01 8.21
C SER A 301 12.68 7.78 7.61
N ARG A 302 13.93 7.48 8.00
CA ARG A 302 15.16 8.09 7.48
C ARG A 302 15.55 7.52 6.11
N VAL A 303 14.65 7.68 5.15
CA VAL A 303 14.82 7.26 3.74
C VAL A 303 14.56 8.45 2.83
N SER A 304 15.30 8.52 1.73
CA SER A 304 15.07 9.53 0.68
C SER A 304 15.16 8.91 -0.72
N LEU A 305 14.30 9.39 -1.62
CA LEU A 305 14.28 9.03 -3.04
C LEU A 305 15.53 9.46 -3.79
N ILE A 306 16.38 10.34 -3.21
CA ILE A 306 17.68 10.69 -3.80
C ILE A 306 18.59 9.47 -3.96
N GLN A 307 18.40 8.45 -3.14
CA GLN A 307 19.11 7.18 -3.23
C GLN A 307 18.83 6.43 -4.54
N TYR A 308 17.69 6.72 -5.19
CA TYR A 308 17.23 6.09 -6.43
C TYR A 308 17.55 6.91 -7.68
N LYS A 309 18.28 8.03 -7.55
CA LYS A 309 18.59 8.92 -8.68
C LYS A 309 19.28 8.19 -9.84
N GLU A 310 20.18 7.24 -9.56
CA GLU A 310 20.92 6.52 -10.60
C GLU A 310 19.98 5.62 -11.41
N LEU A 311 19.11 4.88 -10.72
CA LEU A 311 18.05 4.08 -11.32
C LEU A 311 17.15 4.92 -12.23
N PHE A 312 16.57 6.00 -11.70
CA PHE A 312 15.60 6.81 -12.46
C PHE A 312 16.24 7.48 -13.69
N ASN A 313 17.52 7.85 -13.64
CA ASN A 313 18.25 8.40 -14.78
C ASN A 313 18.65 7.33 -15.81
N ALA A 314 19.01 6.12 -15.36
CA ALA A 314 19.49 5.05 -16.24
C ALA A 314 18.37 4.40 -17.06
N PHE A 315 17.13 4.36 -16.52
CA PHE A 315 16.00 3.67 -17.16
C PHE A 315 14.85 4.64 -17.48
N PRO A 316 15.03 5.58 -18.43
CA PRO A 316 14.01 6.59 -18.75
C PRO A 316 12.72 6.03 -19.36
N LYS A 317 12.75 4.78 -19.85
CA LYS A 317 11.61 4.09 -20.48
C LYS A 317 10.81 3.22 -19.50
N VAL A 318 11.44 2.74 -18.42
CA VAL A 318 10.76 1.95 -17.38
C VAL A 318 9.94 2.90 -16.55
N LYS A 319 8.63 2.66 -16.41
CA LYS A 319 7.80 3.39 -15.46
C LYS A 319 8.03 2.79 -14.08
N PHE A 320 8.24 3.64 -13.08
CA PHE A 320 8.37 3.27 -11.67
C PHE A 320 7.18 3.82 -10.88
N PRO A 321 6.10 3.05 -10.71
CA PRO A 321 5.07 3.32 -9.72
C PRO A 321 5.67 3.17 -8.32
N VAL A 322 5.76 4.27 -7.57
CA VAL A 322 6.40 4.30 -6.26
C VAL A 322 5.37 4.50 -5.15
N SER A 323 5.43 3.60 -4.17
CA SER A 323 4.75 3.70 -2.89
C SER A 323 5.79 3.95 -1.79
N VAL A 324 5.53 4.92 -0.91
CA VAL A 324 6.39 5.20 0.25
C VAL A 324 5.67 4.82 1.54
N LEU A 325 6.36 4.10 2.42
CA LEU A 325 5.77 3.60 3.67
C LEU A 325 5.53 4.72 4.69
N ALA A 326 6.50 5.63 4.81
CA ALA A 326 6.43 6.78 5.71
C ALA A 326 5.81 7.98 4.99
N SER A 327 4.66 8.47 5.46
CA SER A 327 3.97 9.61 4.85
C SER A 327 4.82 10.89 4.82
N VAL A 328 5.85 11.04 5.68
CA VAL A 328 6.82 12.15 5.59
C VAL A 328 7.60 12.18 4.26
N THR A 329 7.81 11.02 3.64
CA THR A 329 8.50 10.88 2.34
C THR A 329 7.56 11.20 1.17
N ASN A 330 6.24 11.35 1.40
CA ASN A 330 5.28 11.65 0.34
C ASN A 330 5.61 12.96 -0.39
N GLN A 331 6.08 13.99 0.32
CA GLN A 331 6.42 15.25 -0.35
C GLN A 331 7.62 15.12 -1.29
N GLU A 332 8.56 14.25 -0.95
CA GLU A 332 9.64 13.91 -1.86
C GLU A 332 9.10 13.12 -3.06
N LEU A 333 8.22 12.14 -2.84
CA LEU A 333 7.57 11.41 -3.93
C LEU A 333 6.79 12.33 -4.89
N VAL A 334 6.07 13.32 -4.38
CA VAL A 334 5.42 14.37 -5.19
C VAL A 334 6.45 15.10 -6.05
N SER A 335 7.56 15.54 -5.45
CA SER A 335 8.62 16.27 -6.15
C SER A 335 9.31 15.43 -7.24
N TYR A 336 9.59 14.15 -6.96
CA TYR A 336 10.19 13.26 -7.96
C TYR A 336 9.19 12.92 -9.07
N SER A 337 7.91 12.73 -8.73
CA SER A 337 6.85 12.50 -9.72
C SER A 337 6.52 13.76 -10.53
N TRP A 338 6.82 14.94 -10.02
CA TRP A 338 6.77 16.19 -10.78
C TRP A 338 7.92 16.25 -11.80
N ILE A 339 9.15 15.92 -11.39
CA ILE A 339 10.35 16.14 -12.22
C ILE A 339 10.68 14.97 -13.15
N PHE A 340 10.78 13.73 -12.65
CA PHE A 340 11.21 12.57 -13.42
C PHE A 340 10.06 12.03 -14.27
N PRO A 341 10.15 11.94 -15.61
CA PRO A 341 9.06 11.44 -16.46
C PRO A 341 8.61 10.02 -16.12
N ASN A 342 9.51 9.20 -15.59
CA ASN A 342 9.31 7.80 -15.28
C ASN A 342 8.94 7.50 -13.82
N VAL A 343 8.90 8.48 -12.91
CA VAL A 343 8.47 8.25 -11.52
C VAL A 343 6.99 8.61 -11.38
N LEU A 344 6.18 7.66 -10.92
CA LEU A 344 4.74 7.83 -10.73
C LEU A 344 4.39 7.64 -9.24
N THR A 345 3.36 8.35 -8.76
CA THR A 345 2.83 8.08 -7.42
C THR A 345 1.93 6.85 -7.48
N ASN A 346 2.12 5.89 -6.58
CA ASN A 346 1.32 4.67 -6.53
C ASN A 346 0.67 4.50 -5.14
N GLY A 347 -0.66 4.64 -5.08
CA GLY A 347 -1.48 4.33 -3.90
C GLY A 347 -0.98 4.88 -2.56
N HIS A 348 -1.41 4.24 -1.47
CA HIS A 348 -1.06 4.63 -0.11
C HIS A 348 -0.77 3.37 0.69
N TRP A 349 0.50 3.15 1.03
CA TRP A 349 0.96 1.84 1.46
C TRP A 349 0.91 1.64 2.97
N TRP A 350 0.33 0.51 3.38
CA TRP A 350 0.42 -0.07 4.72
C TRP A 350 0.13 0.94 5.85
N TYR A 351 1.12 1.36 6.63
CA TYR A 351 0.91 2.31 7.75
C TYR A 351 0.45 3.70 7.31
N SER A 352 0.73 4.11 6.07
CA SER A 352 0.21 5.34 5.48
C SER A 352 -1.19 5.16 4.89
N ASN A 353 -1.74 3.94 4.89
CA ASN A 353 -3.08 3.62 4.40
C ASN A 353 -4.17 3.91 5.46
N THR A 354 -4.16 5.10 6.03
CA THR A 354 -5.17 5.56 7.00
C THR A 354 -5.74 6.92 6.59
N PRO A 355 -7.00 7.25 6.94
CA PRO A 355 -7.70 8.39 6.35
C PRO A 355 -6.97 9.74 6.47
N SER A 356 -6.30 9.99 7.60
CA SER A 356 -5.57 11.25 7.84
C SER A 356 -4.37 11.42 6.91
N PHE A 357 -3.56 10.37 6.75
CA PHE A 357 -2.40 10.39 5.85
C PHE A 357 -2.83 10.38 4.39
N ILE A 358 -3.81 9.55 4.02
CA ILE A 358 -4.35 9.53 2.65
C ILE A 358 -4.88 10.90 2.25
N HIS A 359 -5.66 11.57 3.11
CA HIS A 359 -6.18 12.90 2.79
C HIS A 359 -5.06 13.89 2.51
N ARG A 360 -4.06 13.96 3.41
CA ARG A 360 -2.91 14.87 3.25
C ARG A 360 -2.13 14.56 1.98
N ASP A 361 -1.84 13.28 1.75
CA ASP A 361 -0.95 12.86 0.68
C ASP A 361 -1.64 12.95 -0.68
N ALA A 362 -2.92 12.59 -0.78
CA ALA A 362 -3.70 12.70 -2.01
C ALA A 362 -3.90 14.17 -2.44
N ALA A 363 -4.17 15.08 -1.51
CA ALA A 363 -4.26 16.51 -1.78
C ALA A 363 -2.96 17.04 -2.43
N ALA A 364 -1.82 16.82 -1.78
CA ALA A 364 -0.51 17.25 -2.27
C ALA A 364 -0.15 16.64 -3.65
N ARG A 365 -0.56 15.40 -3.91
CA ARG A 365 -0.34 14.75 -5.21
C ARG A 365 -1.21 15.34 -6.31
N LEU A 366 -2.51 15.51 -6.04
CA LEU A 366 -3.47 15.99 -7.03
C LEU A 366 -3.21 17.42 -7.46
N GLU A 367 -2.68 18.27 -6.59
CA GLU A 367 -2.35 19.67 -6.92
C GLU A 367 -1.07 19.83 -7.75
N ALA A 368 -0.07 18.96 -7.56
CA ALA A 368 1.29 19.16 -8.07
C ALA A 368 1.73 18.15 -9.14
N VAL A 369 1.38 16.87 -9.00
CA VAL A 369 1.84 15.82 -9.92
C VAL A 369 0.98 15.83 -11.20
N PRO A 370 1.56 15.69 -12.40
CA PRO A 370 0.78 15.56 -13.63
C PRO A 370 -0.31 14.48 -13.52
N ARG A 371 -1.54 14.80 -13.93
CA ARG A 371 -2.73 13.94 -13.74
C ARG A 371 -2.63 12.54 -14.35
N ASN A 372 -1.72 12.31 -15.30
CA ASN A 372 -1.46 11.01 -15.94
C ASN A 372 -0.36 10.18 -15.26
N LYS A 373 0.17 10.65 -14.13
CA LYS A 373 1.27 10.01 -13.39
C LYS A 373 0.87 9.60 -11.97
N GLN A 374 -0.43 9.47 -11.75
CA GLN A 374 -1.00 9.21 -10.44
C GLN A 374 -1.88 7.97 -10.47
N ILE A 375 -1.42 6.88 -9.88
CA ILE A 375 -2.25 5.73 -9.56
C ILE A 375 -2.81 5.99 -8.17
N ALA A 376 -4.11 6.24 -8.12
CA ALA A 376 -4.78 6.76 -6.93
C ALA A 376 -4.69 5.82 -5.73
N TYR A 377 -4.93 4.53 -5.95
CA TYR A 377 -5.09 3.55 -4.89
C TYR A 377 -4.93 2.12 -5.40
N TYR A 378 -4.59 1.22 -4.48
CA TYR A 378 -4.63 -0.23 -4.63
C TYR A 378 -5.00 -0.83 -3.26
N SER A 379 -5.61 -2.02 -3.24
CA SER A 379 -6.11 -2.56 -1.98
C SER A 379 -5.04 -3.21 -1.12
N ASP A 380 -4.00 -3.79 -1.73
CA ASP A 380 -3.02 -4.60 -1.00
C ASP A 380 -3.70 -5.77 -0.24
N ALA A 381 -4.80 -6.29 -0.80
CA ALA A 381 -5.64 -7.30 -0.16
C ALA A 381 -5.09 -8.71 -0.35
N TYR A 382 -5.28 -9.56 0.66
CA TYR A 382 -5.00 -11.01 0.59
C TYR A 382 -6.26 -11.83 0.25
N LYS A 383 -7.44 -11.24 0.49
CA LYS A 383 -8.76 -11.80 0.19
C LYS A 383 -9.66 -10.73 -0.44
N LEU A 384 -10.46 -11.13 -1.42
CA LEU A 384 -11.27 -10.22 -2.24
C LEU A 384 -12.19 -9.29 -1.43
N GLU A 385 -12.71 -9.75 -0.30
CA GLU A 385 -13.63 -9.01 0.57
C GLU A 385 -13.00 -7.71 1.10
N PHE A 386 -11.68 -7.63 1.22
CA PHE A 386 -10.96 -6.42 1.66
C PHE A 386 -10.84 -5.34 0.59
N VAL A 387 -11.10 -5.66 -0.69
CA VAL A 387 -10.97 -4.70 -1.79
C VAL A 387 -12.02 -3.59 -1.63
N LEU A 388 -13.29 -3.97 -1.45
CA LEU A 388 -14.41 -3.02 -1.32
C LEU A 388 -14.21 -1.96 -0.22
N PRO A 389 -14.03 -2.32 1.08
CA PRO A 389 -13.99 -1.32 2.14
C PRO A 389 -12.79 -0.37 2.02
N LYS A 390 -11.64 -0.86 1.54
CA LYS A 390 -10.44 -0.05 1.35
C LYS A 390 -10.62 0.94 0.20
N PHE A 391 -11.12 0.50 -0.95
CA PHE A 391 -11.43 1.41 -2.06
C PHE A 391 -12.56 2.39 -1.71
N ASP A 392 -13.58 1.97 -0.96
CA ASP A 392 -14.65 2.87 -0.53
C ASP A 392 -14.13 3.97 0.42
N MET A 393 -13.30 3.60 1.40
CA MET A 393 -12.59 4.56 2.25
C MET A 393 -11.82 5.58 1.38
N TYR A 394 -11.04 5.11 0.41
CA TYR A 394 -10.28 5.99 -0.46
C TYR A 394 -11.20 6.90 -1.31
N ARG A 395 -12.28 6.36 -1.90
CA ARG A 395 -13.25 7.13 -2.71
C ARG A 395 -13.88 8.26 -1.90
N ARG A 396 -14.22 8.04 -0.63
CA ARG A 396 -14.74 9.09 0.28
C ARG A 396 -13.72 10.21 0.53
N ILE A 397 -12.44 9.85 0.64
CA ILE A 397 -11.36 10.83 0.84
C ILE A 397 -11.11 11.59 -0.46
N LEU A 398 -11.04 10.90 -1.59
CA LEU A 398 -10.84 11.50 -2.91
C LEU A 398 -11.99 12.45 -3.27
N SER A 399 -13.25 12.07 -3.02
CA SER A 399 -14.41 12.93 -3.28
C SER A 399 -14.38 14.20 -2.43
N ARG A 400 -13.90 14.09 -1.18
CA ARG A 400 -13.68 15.24 -0.30
C ARG A 400 -12.62 16.19 -0.86
N VAL A 401 -11.44 15.69 -1.22
CA VAL A 401 -10.35 16.50 -1.80
C VAL A 401 -10.81 17.17 -3.10
N LEU A 402 -11.43 16.41 -4.01
CA LEU A 402 -11.94 16.93 -5.28
C LEU A 402 -13.03 18.00 -5.09
N ALA A 403 -13.93 17.83 -4.13
CA ALA A 403 -14.98 18.81 -3.90
C ALA A 403 -14.44 20.08 -3.22
N ASP A 404 -13.60 19.92 -2.21
CA ASP A 404 -13.13 21.05 -1.39
C ASP A 404 -12.12 21.90 -2.16
N GLU A 405 -11.06 21.27 -2.67
CA GLU A 405 -9.93 21.98 -3.27
C GLU A 405 -10.20 22.28 -4.75
N PHE A 406 -10.76 21.33 -5.51
CA PHE A 406 -10.93 21.52 -6.96
C PHE A 406 -12.22 22.27 -7.29
N VAL A 407 -13.37 21.84 -6.79
CA VAL A 407 -14.65 22.52 -7.03
C VAL A 407 -14.78 23.79 -6.18
N GLY A 408 -14.48 23.70 -4.89
CA GLY A 408 -14.59 24.80 -3.93
C GLY A 408 -13.56 25.90 -4.19
N GLU A 409 -12.30 25.63 -3.87
CA GLU A 409 -11.21 26.61 -3.91
C GLU A 409 -10.79 26.99 -5.34
N ASN A 410 -10.58 26.00 -6.21
CA ASN A 410 -10.14 26.22 -7.58
C ASN A 410 -11.29 26.52 -8.57
N GLY A 411 -12.55 26.44 -8.13
CA GLY A 411 -13.71 26.80 -8.93
C GLY A 411 -13.98 25.90 -10.14
N TRP A 412 -13.57 24.63 -10.10
CA TRP A 412 -13.87 23.66 -11.15
C TRP A 412 -15.36 23.31 -11.18
N SER A 413 -15.85 22.83 -12.33
CA SER A 413 -17.12 22.12 -12.38
C SER A 413 -16.98 20.73 -11.75
N GLU A 414 -18.07 20.20 -11.20
CA GLU A 414 -18.13 18.83 -10.70
C GLU A 414 -17.76 17.82 -11.79
N GLU A 415 -18.22 18.02 -13.03
CA GLU A 415 -17.87 17.16 -14.16
C GLU A 415 -16.35 17.06 -14.38
N LYS A 416 -15.64 18.18 -14.30
CA LYS A 416 -14.18 18.20 -14.46
C LYS A 416 -13.48 17.48 -13.30
N ALA A 417 -13.99 17.62 -12.08
CA ALA A 417 -13.49 16.91 -10.91
C ALA A 417 -13.73 15.39 -11.01
N ILE A 418 -14.93 14.98 -11.46
CA ILE A 418 -15.27 13.57 -11.72
C ILE A 418 -14.36 12.97 -12.80
N GLN A 419 -14.08 13.72 -13.88
CA GLN A 419 -13.14 13.28 -14.92
C GLN A 419 -11.72 13.06 -14.38
N LEU A 420 -11.26 13.92 -13.46
CA LEU A 420 -9.97 13.72 -12.78
C LEU A 420 -10.01 12.47 -11.90
N GLY A 421 -11.05 12.31 -11.08
CA GLY A 421 -11.26 11.13 -10.24
C GLY A 421 -11.25 9.82 -11.06
N ARG A 422 -11.94 9.80 -12.20
CA ARG A 422 -11.95 8.64 -13.11
C ARG A 422 -10.58 8.33 -13.68
N GLN A 423 -9.82 9.35 -14.06
CA GLN A 423 -8.49 9.14 -14.59
C GLN A 423 -7.56 8.52 -13.54
N VAL A 424 -7.51 9.07 -12.32
CA VAL A 424 -6.56 8.59 -11.30
C VAL A 424 -6.95 7.23 -10.73
N LEU A 425 -8.26 6.91 -10.64
CA LEU A 425 -8.76 5.62 -10.16
C LEU A 425 -8.66 4.49 -11.18
N ARG A 426 -8.79 4.78 -12.48
CA ARG A 426 -8.89 3.75 -13.53
C ARG A 426 -8.07 4.06 -14.76
N GLY A 427 -8.25 5.24 -15.36
CA GLY A 427 -7.62 5.55 -16.64
C GLY A 427 -6.09 5.42 -16.65
N ASN A 428 -5.43 5.85 -15.56
CA ASN A 428 -3.98 5.72 -15.43
C ASN A 428 -3.54 4.27 -15.21
N VAL A 429 -4.35 3.43 -14.55
CA VAL A 429 -4.06 1.99 -14.40
C VAL A 429 -4.02 1.34 -15.78
N ASP A 430 -5.04 1.60 -16.61
CA ASP A 430 -5.11 1.06 -17.98
C ASP A 430 -3.95 1.56 -18.87
N GLU A 431 -3.45 2.78 -18.66
CA GLU A 431 -2.35 3.36 -19.44
C GLU A 431 -0.96 2.93 -18.97
N VAL A 432 -0.76 2.79 -17.65
CA VAL A 432 0.53 2.44 -17.05
C VAL A 432 0.82 0.96 -17.20
N PHE A 433 -0.17 0.12 -16.92
CA PHE A 433 -0.04 -1.34 -16.85
C PHE A 433 -0.67 -2.01 -18.08
N ARG A 434 -0.22 -1.63 -19.27
CA ARG A 434 -0.65 -2.26 -20.53
C ARG A 434 -0.06 -3.66 -20.65
N SER A 435 -0.80 -4.54 -21.30
CA SER A 435 -0.27 -5.87 -21.63
C SER A 435 0.79 -5.75 -22.74
N PRO A 436 2.01 -6.27 -22.54
CA PRO A 436 3.03 -6.31 -23.60
C PRO A 436 2.60 -7.15 -24.82
N LEU A 437 1.73 -8.15 -24.61
CA LEU A 437 1.24 -9.03 -25.68
C LEU A 437 0.38 -8.29 -26.71
N ILE A 438 -0.40 -7.29 -26.28
CA ILE A 438 -1.29 -6.52 -27.18
C ILE A 438 -0.47 -5.58 -28.09
N GLU A 439 0.66 -5.04 -27.60
CA GLU A 439 1.51 -4.17 -28.41
C GLU A 439 2.25 -4.95 -29.51
N ALA A 440 2.64 -6.21 -29.26
CA ALA A 440 3.28 -7.08 -30.24
C ALA A 440 2.38 -7.34 -31.48
N ASP A 441 1.09 -7.61 -31.27
CA ASP A 441 0.14 -7.84 -32.36
C ASP A 441 -0.14 -6.56 -33.17
N SER A 442 -0.11 -5.39 -32.53
CA SER A 442 -0.35 -4.09 -33.20
C SER A 442 0.82 -3.63 -34.10
N ILE A 443 2.01 -4.19 -33.90
CA ILE A 443 3.20 -3.90 -34.71
C ILE A 443 3.22 -4.74 -35.99
N ASP A 444 2.68 -5.97 -35.98
CA ASP A 444 2.66 -6.85 -37.15
C ASP A 444 1.65 -6.39 -38.23
N ASP A 445 0.56 -5.74 -37.82
CA ASP A 445 -0.41 -5.10 -38.73
C ASP A 445 0.11 -3.78 -39.36
N SER A 446 1.21 -3.23 -38.86
CA SER A 446 1.78 -1.96 -39.36
C SER A 446 2.78 -2.13 -40.52
N ASN A 447 3.13 -3.36 -40.89
CA ASN A 447 4.10 -3.65 -41.96
C ASN A 447 3.47 -3.85 -43.36
N ASP A 448 2.15 -3.78 -43.50
CA ASP A 448 1.45 -3.98 -44.79
C ASP A 448 0.73 -2.75 -45.35
N ALA A 449 1.07 -1.55 -44.85
CA ALA A 449 0.58 -0.28 -45.40
C ALA A 449 1.69 0.53 -46.09
N ALA A 450 2.33 -0.06 -47.09
CA ALA A 450 3.13 0.70 -48.05
C ALA A 450 2.24 1.22 -49.20
N ALA A 451 2.35 2.54 -49.42
CA ALA A 451 1.96 3.33 -50.59
C ALA A 451 0.54 3.92 -50.65
N SER A 452 0.44 5.22 -50.32
CA SER A 452 -0.03 6.26 -51.26
C SER A 452 0.24 7.68 -50.74
N PRO A 453 0.34 8.69 -51.64
CA PRO A 453 1.34 9.75 -51.51
C PRO A 453 0.84 11.00 -50.78
N ILE A 454 1.82 11.68 -50.18
CA ILE A 454 1.74 13.03 -49.63
C ILE A 454 1.34 14.03 -50.73
N VAL A 455 0.21 14.71 -50.56
CA VAL A 455 -0.15 15.91 -51.31
C VAL A 455 0.20 17.13 -50.47
N VAL A 456 1.19 17.89 -50.96
CA VAL A 456 1.61 19.18 -50.41
C VAL A 456 0.54 20.23 -50.69
N ALA A 457 -0.10 20.77 -49.66
CA ALA A 457 -0.95 21.94 -49.77
C ALA A 457 -0.08 23.21 -49.80
N THR A 458 -0.12 23.92 -50.92
CA THR A 458 0.40 25.28 -51.05
C THR A 458 -0.71 26.29 -50.80
N SER A 459 -0.35 27.37 -50.12
CA SER A 459 -1.18 28.52 -49.80
C SER A 459 -1.53 29.34 -51.04
N GLY A 460 -2.77 29.83 -51.11
CA GLY A 460 -3.22 30.81 -52.08
C GLY A 460 -4.64 31.27 -51.75
N GLY A 461 -4.77 32.52 -51.30
CA GLY A 461 -6.04 33.11 -50.89
C GLY A 461 -6.91 33.62 -52.03
N GLY A 462 -8.05 34.19 -51.66
CA GLY A 462 -8.88 35.05 -52.52
C GLY A 462 -10.36 34.68 -52.55
N ASP A 463 -11.15 35.55 -51.92
CA ASP A 463 -12.48 36.04 -52.33
C ASP A 463 -13.78 35.26 -52.04
N GLU A 464 -14.53 35.87 -51.11
CA GLU A 464 -15.90 36.40 -51.22
C GLU A 464 -17.16 35.50 -51.32
N LEU A 465 -18.05 35.79 -50.34
CA LEU A 465 -19.51 35.93 -50.41
C LEU A 465 -20.40 34.68 -50.40
N GLY A 466 -21.32 34.64 -49.41
CA GLY A 466 -22.55 33.86 -49.52
C GLY A 466 -23.23 33.54 -48.18
N LEU A 467 -24.16 34.42 -47.77
CA LEU A 467 -25.14 34.21 -46.70
C LEU A 467 -26.09 33.05 -47.02
N SER A 468 -26.48 32.25 -46.01
CA SER A 468 -27.90 32.00 -45.67
C SER A 468 -28.03 31.14 -44.41
N ASP A 469 -28.83 31.65 -43.48
CA ASP A 469 -29.47 30.96 -42.36
C ASP A 469 -30.24 29.71 -42.82
N ASP A 470 -30.33 28.68 -41.99
CA ASP A 470 -31.64 28.12 -41.63
C ASP A 470 -31.61 27.38 -40.30
N ASP A 471 -32.72 27.57 -39.59
CA ASP A 471 -32.98 27.29 -38.19
C ASP A 471 -33.61 25.90 -37.97
N SER A 472 -33.40 25.38 -36.75
CA SER A 472 -34.41 24.72 -35.90
C SER A 472 -34.89 23.27 -36.15
N GLU A 473 -34.83 22.55 -35.02
CA GLU A 473 -35.85 21.63 -34.45
C GLU A 473 -36.10 20.26 -35.07
N LEU A 474 -35.84 19.20 -34.28
CA LEU A 474 -36.93 18.49 -33.58
C LEU A 474 -36.40 17.44 -32.59
N SER A 475 -36.71 17.68 -31.32
CA SER A 475 -36.73 16.73 -30.22
C SER A 475 -38.03 15.90 -30.23
N ALA A 476 -37.98 14.78 -29.49
CA ALA A 476 -39.09 13.97 -28.97
C ALA A 476 -39.63 12.81 -29.85
N PHE A 477 -39.35 11.59 -29.40
CA PHE A 477 -40.29 10.48 -29.48
C PHE A 477 -40.45 9.88 -28.07
N LEU A 478 -41.67 9.96 -27.55
CA LEU A 478 -42.13 9.33 -26.30
C LEU A 478 -42.95 8.07 -26.65
N ALA A 479 -42.70 7.04 -25.84
CA ALA A 479 -43.66 6.16 -25.14
C ALA A 479 -44.68 5.27 -25.88
N SER A 480 -44.74 4.06 -25.29
CA SER A 480 -45.85 3.10 -25.08
C SER A 480 -46.44 2.32 -26.25
N ASP A 481 -46.39 0.99 -26.13
CA ASP A 481 -47.62 0.25 -25.89
C ASP A 481 -47.40 -1.07 -25.13
N SER A 482 -48.34 -1.33 -24.24
CA SER A 482 -48.58 -2.51 -23.42
C SER A 482 -49.71 -3.32 -24.04
N ASP A 483 -49.67 -4.67 -24.03
CA ASP A 483 -50.85 -5.44 -23.62
C ASP A 483 -50.54 -6.90 -23.26
N ALA A 484 -51.42 -7.45 -22.42
CA ALA A 484 -51.32 -8.69 -21.65
C ALA A 484 -52.29 -9.80 -22.14
N GLY A 485 -52.25 -10.96 -21.46
CA GLY A 485 -53.31 -12.01 -21.45
C GLY A 485 -52.87 -13.33 -22.09
N ASP A 486 -52.50 -14.43 -21.42
CA ASP A 486 -53.05 -15.26 -20.31
C ASP A 486 -53.72 -16.57 -20.80
N ASP A 487 -53.67 -17.59 -19.92
CA ASP A 487 -54.37 -18.90 -19.87
C ASP A 487 -53.70 -20.23 -20.36
N GLN A 488 -53.07 -20.90 -19.38
CA GLN A 488 -53.46 -22.16 -18.69
C GLN A 488 -53.45 -23.59 -19.32
N ASP A 489 -52.88 -24.48 -18.48
CA ASP A 489 -53.23 -25.87 -18.08
C ASP A 489 -52.66 -27.14 -18.76
N GLY A 490 -52.09 -28.02 -17.92
CA GLY A 490 -52.39 -29.48 -17.97
C GLY A 490 -51.28 -30.54 -17.78
N PHE A 491 -50.90 -30.82 -16.52
CA PHE A 491 -50.77 -32.14 -15.84
C PHE A 491 -50.22 -33.42 -16.54
N ALA A 492 -49.24 -34.11 -15.92
CA ALA A 492 -49.24 -35.58 -15.66
C ALA A 492 -48.07 -36.09 -14.79
N THR A 493 -48.42 -36.91 -13.79
CA THR A 493 -47.62 -37.69 -12.82
C THR A 493 -47.58 -39.19 -13.18
N VAL A 494 -46.50 -39.94 -12.80
CA VAL A 494 -46.41 -41.42 -12.57
C VAL A 494 -45.12 -41.66 -11.73
N THR A 495 -45.08 -41.92 -10.41
CA THR A 495 -45.22 -43.16 -9.58
C THR A 495 -44.47 -44.44 -10.05
N ASP A 496 -43.54 -45.00 -9.26
CA ASP A 496 -43.80 -46.12 -8.31
C ASP A 496 -42.52 -46.78 -7.73
N ASP A 497 -42.73 -47.44 -6.59
CA ASP A 497 -41.95 -48.06 -5.51
C ASP A 497 -40.89 -49.15 -5.80
N SER A 498 -39.96 -49.35 -4.85
CA SER A 498 -39.94 -50.58 -4.02
C SER A 498 -38.94 -50.59 -2.85
N ASP A 499 -39.51 -50.93 -1.69
CA ASP A 499 -39.05 -51.20 -0.33
C ASP A 499 -38.21 -52.49 -0.15
N ARG A 500 -37.29 -52.55 0.86
CA ARG A 500 -37.20 -53.61 1.91
C ARG A 500 -35.93 -53.65 2.78
N THR A 501 -36.11 -53.27 4.05
CA THR A 501 -35.84 -53.99 5.34
C THR A 501 -34.60 -54.86 5.64
N VAL A 502 -33.92 -54.49 6.75
CA VAL A 502 -33.52 -55.24 7.97
C VAL A 502 -32.58 -56.46 7.89
N GLY A 503 -31.49 -56.44 8.70
CA GLY A 503 -30.81 -57.65 9.18
C GLY A 503 -29.49 -57.41 9.92
N SER A 504 -29.53 -57.46 11.25
CA SER A 504 -28.39 -57.60 12.16
C SER A 504 -27.73 -58.98 12.04
N GLU A 505 -26.40 -59.08 12.16
CA GLU A 505 -25.72 -60.03 13.07
C GLU A 505 -24.19 -59.85 13.10
N SER A 506 -23.63 -60.18 14.25
CA SER A 506 -22.28 -59.91 14.75
C SER A 506 -21.30 -61.08 14.64
N PHE A 507 -20.02 -60.76 14.87
CA PHE A 507 -18.87 -61.60 15.31
C PHE A 507 -17.98 -62.28 14.25
N GLY A 508 -16.70 -61.91 14.30
CA GLY A 508 -15.58 -62.61 13.64
C GLY A 508 -14.26 -61.85 13.74
N THR A 509 -13.65 -61.89 14.92
CA THR A 509 -12.33 -61.36 15.33
C THR A 509 -11.14 -61.71 14.41
N VAL A 510 -10.26 -60.75 14.11
CA VAL A 510 -8.79 -60.84 14.32
C VAL A 510 -8.15 -59.45 14.30
N ASP A 511 -7.28 -59.21 15.28
CA ASP A 511 -6.48 -58.00 15.56
C ASP A 511 -5.08 -58.12 14.90
N PRO A 512 -4.15 -57.14 15.00
CA PRO A 512 -3.85 -56.17 13.95
C PRO A 512 -2.45 -56.38 13.34
N LEU A 513 -2.26 -55.89 12.11
CA LEU A 513 -0.92 -55.62 11.55
C LEU A 513 -0.86 -54.15 11.16
N ALA A 514 0.08 -53.46 11.79
CA ALA A 514 0.41 -52.07 11.59
C ALA A 514 0.89 -51.83 10.16
N GLU A 515 0.23 -50.92 9.46
CA GLU A 515 0.82 -50.17 8.36
C GLU A 515 0.71 -48.68 8.70
N THR A 516 1.87 -48.11 9.00
CA THR A 516 2.11 -46.68 9.17
C THR A 516 1.87 -45.98 7.84
N VAL A 517 0.73 -45.32 7.69
CA VAL A 517 0.53 -44.29 6.67
C VAL A 517 1.02 -42.99 7.29
N ALA A 518 2.19 -42.54 6.85
CA ALA A 518 2.67 -41.19 7.11
C ALA A 518 1.73 -40.22 6.40
N ALA A 519 0.99 -39.43 7.18
CA ALA A 519 0.32 -38.25 6.67
C ALA A 519 1.41 -37.21 6.37
N SER A 520 1.47 -36.78 5.12
CA SER A 520 2.29 -35.65 4.66
C SER A 520 1.64 -34.35 5.12
N ASP A 521 2.36 -33.58 5.93
CA ASP A 521 2.00 -32.23 6.41
C ASP A 521 2.12 -31.14 5.32
N ASP A 522 1.73 -31.42 4.07
CA ASP A 522 1.89 -30.51 2.92
C ASP A 522 0.62 -29.72 2.55
N GLU A 523 -0.31 -29.49 3.49
CA GLU A 523 -1.53 -28.69 3.25
C GLU A 523 -1.65 -27.49 4.22
N LEU A 524 -0.68 -26.57 4.16
CA LEU A 524 -0.88 -25.17 4.55
C LEU A 524 -0.04 -24.30 3.60
N GLY A 525 -0.72 -23.45 2.81
CA GLY A 525 -0.10 -22.57 1.83
C GLY A 525 0.89 -21.61 2.49
N PHE A 526 2.17 -21.77 2.17
CA PHE A 526 3.25 -20.87 2.57
C PHE A 526 3.12 -19.55 1.80
N LEU A 527 2.59 -18.52 2.45
CA LEU A 527 2.81 -17.12 2.07
C LEU A 527 3.84 -16.54 3.04
N ASP A 528 4.87 -15.87 2.52
CA ASP A 528 6.06 -15.35 3.22
C ASP A 528 6.85 -16.39 4.06
N PRO A 529 8.06 -16.81 3.64
CA PRO A 529 8.89 -17.66 4.48
C PRO A 529 9.40 -16.88 5.70
N ILE A 530 8.90 -17.25 6.88
CA ILE A 530 9.41 -16.82 8.18
C ILE A 530 10.83 -17.39 8.39
N PRO A 531 11.71 -16.67 9.10
CA PRO A 531 12.96 -17.23 9.59
C PRO A 531 12.76 -18.51 10.43
N THR A 532 13.56 -19.53 10.14
CA THR A 532 13.71 -20.80 10.85
C THR A 532 14.15 -20.61 12.31
N ALA A 533 13.94 -21.64 13.16
CA ALA A 533 14.40 -21.62 14.55
C ALA A 533 15.94 -21.41 14.68
N GLU A 534 16.71 -21.76 13.65
CA GLU A 534 18.15 -21.50 13.59
C GLU A 534 18.46 -20.01 13.37
N GLU A 535 17.57 -19.24 12.74
CA GLU A 535 17.70 -17.77 12.58
C GLU A 535 17.41 -17.01 13.89
N ILE A 536 16.64 -17.61 14.82
CA ILE A 536 16.40 -17.05 16.15
C ILE A 536 17.62 -17.29 17.05
N ASP A 537 18.23 -18.47 16.98
CA ASP A 537 19.41 -18.81 17.78
C ASP A 537 20.71 -18.10 17.31
N ALA A 538 20.78 -17.72 16.03
CA ALA A 538 21.94 -16.98 15.48
C ALA A 538 21.98 -15.50 15.89
N ALA A 539 20.87 -14.94 16.38
CA ALA A 539 20.84 -13.65 17.04
C ALA A 539 21.24 -13.87 18.51
N GLU A 540 22.53 -13.77 18.84
CA GLU A 540 23.04 -13.91 20.22
C GLU A 540 22.43 -12.85 21.17
N VAL A 541 21.21 -13.07 21.65
CA VAL A 541 20.58 -12.30 22.73
C VAL A 541 20.69 -13.14 23.99
N ALA A 542 21.46 -12.65 24.96
CA ALA A 542 21.67 -13.35 26.23
C ALA A 542 20.35 -13.56 27.00
N ASP A 543 20.11 -14.79 27.45
CA ASP A 543 18.98 -15.17 28.30
C ASP A 543 18.90 -14.30 29.56
N VAL A 544 17.79 -13.57 29.73
CA VAL A 544 17.50 -12.85 30.97
C VAL A 544 16.79 -13.80 31.94
N VAL A 545 17.52 -14.21 32.98
CA VAL A 545 16.93 -14.88 34.15
C VAL A 545 16.22 -13.81 35.00
N LEU A 546 14.90 -13.93 35.10
CA LEU A 546 14.10 -13.10 36.01
C LEU A 546 14.24 -13.61 37.45
N GLU A 547 15.00 -12.89 38.28
CA GLU A 547 14.89 -12.99 39.74
C GLU A 547 13.88 -11.97 40.27
N ASP A 548 12.93 -12.47 41.04
CA ASP A 548 11.84 -11.74 41.68
C ASP A 548 12.39 -10.83 42.80
N ALA A 549 12.23 -9.51 42.64
CA ALA A 549 12.62 -8.53 43.64
C ALA A 549 11.44 -7.63 43.99
N SER A 550 10.61 -8.10 44.92
CA SER A 550 9.78 -7.22 45.75
C SER A 550 10.69 -6.43 46.70
N ARG A 551 10.81 -5.12 46.50
CA ARG A 551 11.25 -4.16 47.54
C ARG A 551 10.93 -2.70 47.16
N ASP A 552 10.38 -2.01 48.15
CA ASP A 552 9.96 -0.61 48.16
C ASP A 552 11.05 0.35 47.63
N PHE A 553 10.67 1.25 46.73
CA PHE A 553 11.53 2.34 46.25
C PHE A 553 11.27 3.63 47.05
N ASP A 554 12.31 4.11 47.73
CA ASP A 554 12.38 5.41 48.41
C ASP A 554 13.08 6.43 47.48
N ALA A 555 12.43 7.58 47.27
CA ALA A 555 12.77 8.57 46.23
C ALA A 555 13.79 9.63 46.69
N THR A 556 14.86 9.26 47.40
CA THR A 556 15.83 10.24 47.94
C THR A 556 17.32 9.93 47.75
N ALA A 557 17.70 9.05 46.82
CA ALA A 557 19.12 8.75 46.58
C ALA A 557 19.48 8.64 45.08
N MET A 558 19.49 9.76 44.36
CA MET A 558 20.22 9.91 43.09
C MET A 558 20.79 11.34 42.94
N GLU A 559 21.61 11.75 43.89
CA GLU A 559 22.56 12.86 43.73
C GLU A 559 23.95 12.37 44.16
N ALA A 560 24.58 11.51 43.35
CA ALA A 560 26.03 11.30 43.29
C ALA A 560 26.35 10.12 42.37
N GLU A 561 26.43 10.36 41.07
CA GLU A 561 27.30 9.61 40.14
C GLU A 561 27.30 10.34 38.78
N ILE A 562 28.11 11.39 38.70
CA ILE A 562 28.51 12.04 37.45
C ILE A 562 30.01 11.80 37.31
N ASP A 563 30.42 11.02 36.31
CA ASP A 563 31.81 10.82 35.92
C ASP A 563 32.28 11.97 35.00
N PRO A 564 33.39 12.68 35.30
CA PRO A 564 33.92 13.73 34.45
C PRO A 564 35.08 13.21 33.57
N SER A 565 34.85 12.99 32.27
CA SER A 565 35.92 12.88 31.27
C SER A 565 35.43 13.18 29.85
N PRO A 566 35.91 14.23 29.16
CA PRO A 566 35.60 14.48 27.76
C PRO A 566 36.46 13.60 26.82
N LEU A 567 35.82 13.03 25.80
CA LEU A 567 36.46 12.25 24.74
C LEU A 567 37.32 13.14 23.82
N ASP A 568 38.52 12.64 23.52
CA ASP A 568 39.55 13.25 22.66
C ASP A 568 39.24 12.98 21.17
N VAL A 569 38.86 14.03 20.43
CA VAL A 569 38.67 13.99 18.97
C VAL A 569 39.90 14.57 18.29
N GLY A 570 40.72 13.68 17.75
CA GLY A 570 41.93 13.99 17.01
C GLY A 570 41.69 14.76 15.71
N ASP A 571 42.71 15.55 15.38
CA ASP A 571 42.85 16.54 14.32
C ASP A 571 42.55 16.02 12.90
N LEU A 572 41.62 16.66 12.21
CA LEU A 572 41.24 16.33 10.84
C LEU A 572 40.95 17.58 10.00
N LEU A 573 41.74 18.65 10.13
CA LEU A 573 41.87 19.68 9.08
C LEU A 573 43.28 20.28 9.08
N GLY A 574 44.07 19.91 8.07
CA GLY A 574 45.45 20.38 7.88
C GLY A 574 45.58 21.90 7.68
N GLU A 575 46.69 22.44 8.18
CA GLU A 575 47.05 23.85 8.05
C GLU A 575 47.50 24.25 6.63
N GLN A 576 47.12 25.48 6.25
CA GLN A 576 47.84 26.53 5.49
C GLN A 576 47.18 27.04 4.20
N GLY A 577 46.78 28.32 4.23
CA GLY A 577 46.83 29.22 3.05
C GLY A 577 45.59 30.09 2.79
N ASP A 578 45.52 31.25 3.46
CA ASP A 578 44.90 32.53 3.07
C ASP A 578 43.60 32.57 2.24
N ASN A 579 42.48 32.91 2.90
CA ASN A 579 41.41 33.78 2.36
C ASN A 579 40.44 34.23 3.49
N PRO A 580 39.61 35.29 3.29
CA PRO A 580 39.79 36.70 3.66
C PRO A 580 39.07 37.08 4.99
N PRO A 581 39.28 38.30 5.53
CA PRO A 581 38.76 38.70 6.84
C PRO A 581 37.23 38.83 6.85
N GLY A 582 36.64 38.31 7.93
CA GLY A 582 35.22 38.38 8.25
C GLY A 582 34.69 39.80 8.52
N PRO A 583 33.40 39.90 8.89
CA PRO A 583 32.52 41.04 8.56
C PRO A 583 32.79 42.37 9.29
N ASP A 584 33.84 42.48 10.11
CA ASP A 584 34.11 43.68 10.92
C ASP A 584 35.19 44.61 10.32
N THR A 585 35.28 44.66 8.98
CA THR A 585 36.21 45.56 8.29
C THR A 585 35.49 46.87 7.89
N PRO A 586 36.01 48.07 8.24
CA PRO A 586 35.33 49.33 7.91
C PRO A 586 35.40 49.61 6.41
N GLY A 587 34.27 49.48 5.70
CA GLY A 587 34.15 49.86 4.28
C GLY A 587 33.24 49.02 3.39
N SER A 588 32.63 47.93 3.87
CA SER A 588 31.69 47.13 3.07
C SER A 588 30.23 47.41 3.46
N SER A 589 29.54 48.20 2.64
CA SER A 589 28.09 48.42 2.74
C SER A 589 27.33 47.25 2.13
N ILE A 590 26.76 46.38 2.97
CA ILE A 590 25.73 45.42 2.58
C ILE A 590 24.42 45.88 3.21
N HIS A 591 23.42 46.21 2.38
CA HIS A 591 22.10 46.64 2.83
C HIS A 591 21.14 45.45 2.88
N LEU A 592 20.47 45.27 4.03
CA LEU A 592 19.33 44.36 4.19
C LEU A 592 18.06 45.01 3.64
N LEU A 593 17.34 44.28 2.80
CA LEU A 593 16.06 44.67 2.18
C LEU A 593 14.90 43.95 2.88
N ALA A 594 14.75 44.21 4.18
CA ALA A 594 13.52 44.08 4.99
C ALA A 594 13.94 44.36 6.43
N ALA A 595 13.27 45.33 7.06
CA ALA A 595 13.62 45.84 8.37
C ALA A 595 12.91 45.02 9.45
N ASP A 596 13.64 44.15 10.14
CA ASP A 596 13.30 43.63 11.47
C ASP A 596 14.62 43.39 12.24
N GLY A 597 14.67 43.84 13.49
CA GLY A 597 15.89 44.09 14.26
C GLY A 597 16.72 42.85 14.64
N GLU A 598 17.98 43.12 14.97
CA GLU A 598 18.98 42.19 15.48
C GLU A 598 18.52 41.53 16.80
N PHE A 599 18.35 40.21 16.81
CA PHE A 599 17.98 39.44 18.01
C PHE A 599 19.24 39.03 18.77
N THR A 600 19.58 39.77 19.83
CA THR A 600 20.57 39.34 20.83
C THR A 600 19.83 38.84 22.08
N PRO A 601 19.79 37.53 22.37
CA PRO A 601 19.06 37.03 23.53
C PRO A 601 19.77 37.43 24.82
N ASP A 602 19.08 38.18 25.69
CA ASP A 602 19.56 38.43 27.04
C ASP A 602 19.37 37.15 27.89
N SER A 603 20.30 36.89 28.81
CA SER A 603 20.34 35.68 29.64
C SER A 603 19.24 35.57 30.69
N ASP A 604 18.40 36.60 30.86
CA ASP A 604 17.26 36.63 31.78
C ASP A 604 15.91 36.38 31.07
N SER A 605 15.83 36.61 29.76
CA SER A 605 14.66 36.29 28.91
C SER A 605 14.42 34.78 28.74
N MET A 606 15.45 33.95 29.00
CA MET A 606 15.37 32.49 28.90
C MET A 606 15.14 31.77 30.24
N LYS A 607 14.82 32.49 31.32
CA LYS A 607 14.52 31.88 32.62
C LYS A 607 13.01 31.79 32.83
N LEU A 608 12.50 30.56 32.97
CA LEU A 608 11.12 30.28 33.31
C LEU A 608 10.76 30.85 34.69
N LYS A 609 9.64 31.57 34.78
CA LYS A 609 9.12 32.09 36.05
C LYS A 609 7.80 31.40 36.39
N PRO A 610 7.55 31.06 37.66
CA PRO A 610 6.29 30.44 38.06
C PRO A 610 5.18 31.47 38.02
N ASP A 611 4.06 31.09 37.43
CA ASP A 611 2.84 31.86 37.40
C ASP A 611 2.31 32.06 38.85
N PRO A 612 2.04 33.31 39.26
CA PRO A 612 1.73 33.61 40.66
C PRO A 612 0.35 33.11 41.13
N MET A 613 -0.52 32.61 40.25
CA MET A 613 -1.84 32.05 40.59
C MET A 613 -1.85 30.52 40.54
N THR A 614 -1.06 29.90 39.66
CA THR A 614 -1.10 28.46 39.37
C THR A 614 0.19 27.72 39.72
N GLY A 615 1.32 28.44 39.81
CA GLY A 615 2.65 27.87 40.11
C GLY A 615 3.35 27.20 38.92
N GLU A 616 2.76 27.18 37.72
CA GLU A 616 3.36 26.60 36.52
C GLU A 616 4.41 27.53 35.90
N LEU A 617 5.50 26.95 35.37
CA LEU A 617 6.68 27.67 34.87
C LEU A 617 6.50 28.10 33.41
N HIS A 618 6.49 29.41 33.14
CA HIS A 618 6.36 29.96 31.78
C HIS A 618 7.46 30.98 31.43
N PHE A 619 7.71 31.17 30.13
CA PHE A 619 8.59 32.22 29.61
C PHE A 619 7.88 33.58 29.65
N PRO A 620 8.59 34.67 29.99
CA PRO A 620 8.00 36.01 30.01
C PRO A 620 7.72 36.48 28.56
N VAL A 621 6.45 36.75 28.24
CA VAL A 621 6.07 37.39 26.97
C VAL A 621 6.24 38.91 27.13
N GLY A 622 7.01 39.54 26.24
CA GLY A 622 7.26 40.98 26.28
C GLY A 622 6.04 41.79 25.85
N GLU A 623 5.69 42.80 26.64
CA GLU A 623 4.74 43.85 26.27
C GLU A 623 5.44 44.88 25.37
N ASP A 624 4.98 45.06 24.14
CA ASP A 624 5.10 46.34 23.42
C ASP A 624 3.98 46.50 22.36
N ASP A 625 2.97 47.23 22.81
CA ASP A 625 2.01 48.19 22.22
C ASP A 625 1.47 48.17 20.77
N GLY A 626 0.12 48.31 20.74
CA GLY A 626 -0.68 49.05 19.75
C GLY A 626 -1.70 48.16 19.00
N GLY A 627 -3.01 48.14 19.27
CA GLY A 627 -3.92 49.19 19.73
C GLY A 627 -4.90 49.54 18.59
N ASP A 628 -6.10 48.94 18.61
CA ASP A 628 -7.35 49.59 18.14
C ASP A 628 -8.57 48.82 18.66
N GLU A 629 -9.60 49.59 18.95
CA GLU A 629 -10.73 49.38 19.87
C GLU A 629 -11.79 48.39 19.35
N ASP A 630 -12.41 47.60 20.25
CA ASP A 630 -13.87 47.69 20.43
C ASP A 630 -14.43 46.84 21.60
N GLU A 631 -15.52 47.37 22.16
CA GLU A 631 -16.52 46.81 23.08
C GLU A 631 -16.31 46.89 24.62
N GLY A 632 -16.95 47.93 25.16
CA GLY A 632 -17.22 48.15 26.57
C GLY A 632 -18.21 47.15 27.17
N GLY A 633 -17.93 46.82 28.43
CA GLY A 633 -18.64 45.80 29.20
C GLY A 633 -20.07 46.16 29.63
N PHE A 634 -20.85 45.08 29.73
CA PHE A 634 -22.12 44.95 30.41
C PHE A 634 -22.08 45.50 31.84
N GLY A 635 -22.91 46.49 32.12
CA GLY A 635 -23.28 46.92 33.48
C GLY A 635 -24.65 46.36 33.88
N ALA A 636 -24.66 45.35 34.75
CA ALA A 636 -25.87 44.84 35.38
C ALA A 636 -26.42 45.83 36.42
N GLY A 637 -27.72 46.10 36.36
CA GLY A 637 -28.44 46.98 37.27
C GLY A 637 -28.64 46.38 38.66
N VAL A 638 -28.66 47.25 39.67
CA VAL A 638 -29.21 46.99 40.99
C VAL A 638 -30.25 48.07 41.28
N PHE A 639 -31.47 47.61 41.55
CA PHE A 639 -32.61 48.41 41.98
C PHE A 639 -32.45 48.88 43.43
N ASP A 640 -33.02 50.06 43.67
CA ASP A 640 -33.03 50.81 44.93
C ASP A 640 -33.96 50.20 46.01
N LYS A 641 -33.72 50.62 47.25
CA LYS A 641 -34.42 50.27 48.48
C LYS A 641 -35.91 50.65 48.46
N SER A 642 -36.78 49.72 48.87
CA SER A 642 -37.80 49.93 49.93
C SER A 642 -38.37 48.60 50.42
#